data_AF-A0A496PTD0-F1
#
_entry.id   AF-A0A496PTD0-F1
#
_cell.length_a   1.000
_cell.length_b   1.000
_cell.length_c   1.000
_cell.angle_alpha   90.00
_cell.angle_beta   90.00
_cell.angle_gamma   90.00
#
_symmetry.space_group_name_H-M   'P 1'
#
loop_
_entity.id
_entity.type
_entity.pdbx_description
1 polymer ?
#
loop_
_entity_poly.entity_id
_entity_poly.type
_entity_poly.pdbx_seq_one_letter_code
_entity_poly.pdbx_strand_id
1 'polypeptide(L)'
;MLSLNSPELKLITKLLGKYDLRSTVTQLSALLTVPVLQANTIRIEILIHLAVSHCHGHRRPNLTKIGHWLNQHLGNTQLASLEDPAENIFITNIETPEGNRRVFEGIWESNDYFLQVVIETLNKHRVPQKCRDLLIPAFALLKLSDCVAERVGLQRWHIEPSVPNNTIRLAPTTRGLGITRATTFTDKELDALGISREVLAPFIFQDKDKQALVGESIGHSSLERHPLIEFKDELILSLPHAVSPAIRRFVLSELEQMRHIQRFANALSTQQARQIEMDVFREFKRDAISFTPPTPDGNIPPLSSWLLKFDINKYLHIVLLHDRMDLLNTQGLSSFMEYPEELEAGLGEYLSKVSSECRSLPGFTTGITLLVMGGLGRGYAFRFKNLPNPDQWHLSIIQISDLLMLAGELDRPITHYLKCMKQKKWAERQGVYFHSINGDYNVYCFWRRMNYQLVPRDLPVDDGSMISIANDMALPVREKVKNLLDHHVIETIDGHYSPVIRFGCDAYFKSMQNRPVYVSLEHLHKGMLAGVVETPRGPSWLLIEPREGNEQMRHLLYEMWSGFIGLYDRLVFEIEALHPKTLTGAIEICLDFGEVVVFEDYREPQSGVLIDKPKVTVNLDKRTALVKFPSDFLIHFQQPENIGEKLVLHSIAKGLVSLYQGSTGTIDEAFLYDLTNRVIGTSGMRILHLFSTRYPIEHLLARQGQKTIFLAQEDFVFSKLRLSENCTSVKTGNSITSKSESNDFLHRVVDKIWNQLRKLLKQLDRTSVIREVLTVHEAAIQDRDHWNRTAKAVIALYESEEDVFTVAQERESDRKNVSLSARTILEMAICECPENGGHQLSRWELDELLAKAALLIEVATDSDAINSDLIEPQINLHLNGEYSIDRGFYNTVIKPFLSGYFHKEFEAAAENYSKLYQKKNTDKRTRADEVFSADFIRAFLTEFGLTPDEAVDGFAELMDLAVECNNVVVETTLGDLKARLIKTRGLSPEASEAFVRTFSIFHRPEWDKPPPGFRNRDINPWRFRRRLSSTARPIFVFGEENNDKVLYGAGIFRLGFGYLFERSERGHLPQEFFTTTKMKQYIGAVNNERGHAFARSVADQLRENGWEVRNEVQMTELGGSPEYGDIDVLAWKPSGEIQLIECKRLQLARTVAEVAEICRRFRGEARDELDRHVGRINWLRTNPSGLQHIVGFDPVPDLIDDRLVTNTHVPMMYLTTLPIEANKIGPLR
;
A
#
# COMPACT_ATOMS: atom_id res chain seq x y z
N MET A 1 30.00 -28.86 -5.69
CA MET A 1 30.63 -28.46 -6.97
C MET A 1 30.90 -29.69 -7.81
N LEU A 2 30.65 -29.62 -9.12
CA LEU A 2 30.92 -30.71 -10.05
C LEU A 2 32.30 -30.54 -10.69
N SER A 3 33.13 -31.60 -10.63
CA SER A 3 34.41 -31.64 -11.35
C SER A 3 34.21 -31.88 -12.85
N LEU A 4 34.96 -31.14 -13.67
CA LEU A 4 34.98 -31.32 -15.13
C LEU A 4 35.53 -32.69 -15.58
N ASN A 5 36.19 -33.43 -14.68
CA ASN A 5 36.68 -34.79 -14.89
C ASN A 5 35.67 -35.89 -14.52
N SER A 6 34.43 -35.54 -14.18
CA SER A 6 33.40 -36.51 -13.81
C SER A 6 33.24 -37.62 -14.87
N PRO A 7 33.12 -38.91 -14.49
CA PRO A 7 32.96 -40.02 -15.42
C PRO A 7 31.82 -39.83 -16.43
N GLU A 8 30.75 -39.16 -16.01
CA GLU A 8 29.54 -38.90 -16.82
C GLU A 8 29.82 -37.96 -18.01
N LEU A 9 30.89 -37.15 -17.95
CA LEU A 9 31.28 -36.22 -19.00
C LEU A 9 32.22 -36.83 -20.06
N LYS A 10 32.79 -38.02 -19.82
CA LYS A 10 33.80 -38.63 -20.71
C LYS A 10 33.31 -38.91 -22.13
N LEU A 11 32.02 -39.18 -22.30
CA LEU A 11 31.46 -39.47 -23.63
C LEU A 11 31.42 -38.21 -24.51
N ILE A 12 31.02 -37.07 -23.95
CA ILE A 12 30.91 -35.81 -24.68
C ILE A 12 32.28 -35.20 -24.98
N THR A 13 33.25 -35.31 -24.07
CA THR A 13 34.62 -34.80 -24.29
C THR A 13 35.28 -35.42 -25.53
N LYS A 14 35.13 -36.74 -25.73
CA LYS A 14 35.65 -37.43 -26.92
C LYS A 14 34.97 -36.97 -28.22
N LEU A 15 33.70 -36.57 -28.17
CA LEU A 15 32.96 -36.08 -29.34
C LEU A 15 33.40 -34.67 -29.73
N LEU A 16 33.66 -33.80 -28.74
CA LEU A 16 34.06 -32.41 -28.93
C LEU A 16 35.41 -32.26 -29.65
N GLY A 17 36.32 -33.24 -29.52
CA GLY A 17 37.63 -33.27 -30.18
C GLY A 17 37.62 -33.06 -31.71
N LYS A 18 36.50 -33.35 -32.39
CA LYS A 18 36.37 -33.19 -33.85
C LYS A 18 35.95 -31.78 -34.27
N TYR A 19 35.54 -30.94 -33.33
CA TYR A 19 34.92 -29.65 -33.60
C TYR A 19 35.90 -28.49 -33.40
N ASP A 20 35.67 -27.42 -34.15
CA ASP A 20 36.40 -26.17 -34.10
C ASP A 20 36.03 -25.40 -32.83
N LEU A 21 37.04 -24.99 -32.07
CA LEU A 21 36.87 -24.33 -30.78
C LEU A 21 36.13 -23.00 -30.91
N ARG A 22 36.58 -22.12 -31.81
CA ARG A 22 36.02 -20.77 -31.97
C ARG A 22 34.52 -20.84 -32.27
N SER A 23 34.14 -21.57 -33.32
CA SER A 23 32.73 -21.67 -33.73
C SER A 23 31.84 -22.36 -32.70
N THR A 24 32.37 -23.30 -31.92
CA THR A 24 31.64 -23.98 -30.85
C THR A 24 31.38 -23.05 -29.67
N VAL A 25 32.43 -22.39 -29.15
CA VAL A 25 32.31 -21.43 -28.04
C VAL A 25 31.38 -20.28 -28.42
N THR A 26 31.58 -19.65 -29.59
CA THR A 26 30.73 -18.53 -30.04
C THR A 26 29.24 -18.87 -30.00
N GLN A 27 28.87 -20.06 -30.51
CA GLN A 27 27.47 -20.50 -30.53
C GLN A 27 26.90 -20.78 -29.14
N LEU A 28 27.70 -21.35 -28.24
CA LEU A 28 27.26 -21.66 -26.88
C LEU A 28 27.17 -20.39 -26.02
N SER A 29 28.14 -19.48 -26.14
CA SER A 29 28.12 -18.19 -25.44
C SER A 29 26.92 -17.34 -25.83
N ALA A 30 26.50 -17.40 -27.09
CA ALA A 30 25.27 -16.79 -27.56
C ALA A 30 24.00 -17.38 -26.92
N LEU A 31 24.01 -18.64 -26.46
CA LEU A 31 22.88 -19.21 -25.73
C LEU A 31 22.75 -18.66 -24.31
N LEU A 32 23.86 -18.22 -23.71
CA LEU A 32 23.87 -17.57 -22.39
C LEU A 32 23.28 -16.16 -22.41
N THR A 33 23.00 -15.59 -23.59
CA THR A 33 22.31 -14.30 -23.73
C THR A 33 20.82 -14.46 -24.02
N VAL A 34 20.28 -15.68 -23.94
CA VAL A 34 18.87 -15.99 -24.24
C VAL A 34 18.08 -16.16 -22.93
N PRO A 35 17.17 -15.23 -22.59
CA PRO A 35 16.49 -15.23 -21.28
C PRO A 35 15.74 -16.53 -20.94
N VAL A 36 15.03 -17.14 -21.89
CA VAL A 36 14.30 -18.41 -21.67
C VAL A 36 15.20 -19.59 -21.27
N LEU A 37 16.53 -19.47 -21.40
CA LEU A 37 17.51 -20.49 -21.06
C LEU A 37 18.20 -20.22 -19.70
N GLN A 38 17.79 -19.21 -18.94
CA GLN A 38 18.42 -18.83 -17.67
C GLN A 38 18.53 -20.00 -16.69
N ALA A 39 17.44 -20.74 -16.45
CA ALA A 39 17.45 -21.93 -15.60
C ALA A 39 18.39 -23.06 -16.10
N ASN A 40 18.80 -23.04 -17.38
CA ASN A 40 19.70 -24.04 -17.96
C ASN A 40 21.17 -23.57 -18.05
N THR A 41 21.50 -22.43 -17.43
CA THR A 41 22.83 -21.79 -17.50
C THR A 41 23.96 -22.77 -17.16
N ILE A 42 23.82 -23.54 -16.07
CA ILE A 42 24.86 -24.48 -15.61
C ILE A 42 25.22 -25.51 -16.69
N ARG A 43 24.23 -26.00 -17.43
CA ARG A 43 24.44 -27.01 -18.48
C ARG A 43 25.13 -26.43 -19.70
N ILE A 44 24.74 -25.20 -20.09
CA ILE A 44 25.36 -24.47 -21.21
C ILE A 44 26.81 -24.12 -20.84
N GLU A 45 27.05 -23.63 -19.63
CA GLU A 45 28.37 -23.29 -19.10
C GLU A 45 29.30 -24.50 -19.03
N ILE A 46 28.84 -25.64 -18.52
CA ILE A 46 29.62 -26.89 -18.53
C ILE A 46 30.03 -27.25 -19.95
N LEU A 47 29.12 -27.15 -20.92
CA LEU A 47 29.43 -27.45 -22.31
C LEU A 47 30.49 -26.51 -22.90
N ILE A 48 30.48 -25.23 -22.50
CA ILE A 48 31.51 -24.26 -22.89
C ILE A 48 32.87 -24.66 -22.29
N HIS A 49 32.92 -24.98 -21.00
CA HIS A 49 34.15 -25.45 -20.34
C HIS A 49 34.73 -26.68 -21.04
N LEU A 50 33.90 -27.66 -21.37
CA LEU A 50 34.32 -28.86 -22.09
C LEU A 50 34.77 -28.55 -23.51
N ALA A 51 34.13 -27.60 -24.20
CA ALA A 51 34.53 -27.16 -25.52
C ALA A 51 35.91 -26.50 -25.49
N VAL A 52 36.15 -25.59 -24.53
CA VAL A 52 37.45 -24.91 -24.33
C VAL A 52 38.57 -25.93 -24.10
N SER A 53 38.32 -26.94 -23.26
CA SER A 53 39.31 -27.96 -22.93
C SER A 53 39.56 -28.97 -24.06
N HIS A 54 38.55 -29.35 -24.84
CA HIS A 54 38.62 -30.53 -25.71
C HIS A 54 38.39 -30.29 -27.21
N CYS A 55 37.95 -29.12 -27.66
CA CYS A 55 37.81 -28.84 -29.10
C CYS A 55 39.17 -28.56 -29.75
N HIS A 56 39.60 -29.47 -30.63
CA HIS A 56 40.88 -29.37 -31.37
C HIS A 56 40.71 -29.64 -32.87
N GLY A 57 39.48 -29.75 -33.37
CA GLY A 57 39.19 -30.11 -34.75
C GLY A 57 38.86 -28.90 -35.62
N HIS A 58 38.25 -29.19 -36.78
CA HIS A 58 37.88 -28.18 -37.78
C HIS A 58 36.39 -28.19 -38.14
N ARG A 59 35.60 -29.11 -37.56
CA ARG A 59 34.15 -29.20 -37.87
C ARG A 59 33.39 -28.11 -37.12
N ARG A 60 32.51 -27.39 -37.81
CA ARG A 60 31.61 -26.42 -37.16
C ARG A 60 30.32 -27.11 -36.71
N PRO A 61 29.90 -27.00 -35.44
CA PRO A 61 28.62 -27.53 -35.02
C PRO A 61 27.48 -26.69 -35.59
N ASN A 62 26.32 -27.31 -35.78
CA ASN A 62 25.05 -26.62 -36.01
C ASN A 62 24.19 -26.69 -34.74
N LEU A 63 23.13 -25.87 -34.65
CA LEU A 63 22.25 -25.84 -33.49
C LEU A 63 21.58 -27.19 -33.20
N THR A 64 21.25 -27.98 -34.22
CA THR A 64 20.72 -29.35 -34.00
C THR A 64 21.70 -30.20 -33.22
N LYS A 65 23.00 -30.10 -33.53
CA LYS A 65 24.04 -30.84 -32.82
C LYS A 65 24.28 -30.30 -31.43
N ILE A 66 24.25 -28.98 -31.23
CA ILE A 66 24.34 -28.34 -29.90
C ILE A 66 23.15 -28.77 -29.03
N GLY A 67 21.93 -28.69 -29.55
CA GLY A 67 20.73 -29.16 -28.85
C GLY A 67 20.81 -30.65 -28.51
N HIS A 68 21.40 -31.47 -29.38
CA HIS A 68 21.65 -32.88 -29.05
C HIS A 68 22.67 -33.06 -27.92
N TRP A 69 23.74 -32.26 -27.85
CA TRP A 69 24.68 -32.27 -26.74
C TRP A 69 24.01 -31.86 -25.42
N LEU A 70 23.30 -30.74 -25.41
CA LEU A 70 22.63 -30.22 -24.23
C LEU A 70 21.51 -31.14 -23.73
N ASN A 71 20.75 -31.78 -24.62
CA ASN A 71 19.60 -32.59 -24.22
C ASN A 71 19.95 -34.07 -24.00
N GLN A 72 20.74 -34.68 -24.88
CA GLN A 72 20.96 -36.14 -24.83
C GLN A 72 22.22 -36.53 -24.08
N HIS A 73 23.28 -35.72 -24.15
CA HIS A 73 24.55 -36.02 -23.48
C HIS A 73 24.67 -35.39 -22.09
N LEU A 74 24.11 -34.19 -21.90
CA LEU A 74 24.12 -33.50 -20.61
C LEU A 74 22.75 -33.53 -19.91
N GLY A 75 21.65 -33.51 -20.67
CA GLY A 75 20.30 -33.48 -20.10
C GLY A 75 19.83 -34.81 -19.48
N ASN A 76 20.46 -35.93 -19.81
CA ASN A 76 20.14 -37.26 -19.28
C ASN A 76 21.10 -37.68 -18.14
N THR A 77 21.89 -36.76 -17.59
CA THR A 77 22.84 -37.04 -16.49
C THR A 77 22.38 -36.35 -15.20
N GLN A 78 23.06 -36.60 -14.08
CA GLN A 78 22.77 -35.90 -12.80
C GLN A 78 23.04 -34.38 -12.88
N LEU A 79 23.60 -33.90 -13.98
CA LEU A 79 23.84 -32.47 -14.22
C LEU A 79 22.57 -31.70 -14.44
N ALA A 80 21.58 -32.30 -15.10
CA ALA A 80 20.29 -31.66 -15.29
C ALA A 80 19.67 -31.35 -13.92
N SER A 81 19.75 -32.26 -12.95
CA SER A 81 19.23 -32.06 -11.59
C SER A 81 19.97 -31.02 -10.75
N LEU A 82 21.08 -30.45 -11.24
CA LEU A 82 21.72 -29.27 -10.64
C LEU A 82 21.11 -27.95 -11.15
N GLU A 83 20.20 -28.00 -12.12
CA GLU A 83 19.45 -26.83 -12.56
C GLU A 83 18.33 -26.52 -11.57
N ASP A 84 18.41 -25.35 -10.97
CA ASP A 84 17.36 -24.77 -10.16
C ASP A 84 16.49 -23.81 -10.98
N PRO A 85 15.22 -23.61 -10.59
CA PRO A 85 14.43 -22.48 -11.06
C PRO A 85 15.20 -21.17 -10.94
N ALA A 86 15.00 -20.24 -11.88
CA ALA A 86 15.63 -18.92 -11.78
C ALA A 86 15.11 -18.18 -10.55
N GLU A 87 16.02 -17.69 -9.71
CA GLU A 87 15.67 -16.96 -8.48
C GLU A 87 15.84 -15.45 -8.63
N ASN A 88 16.51 -15.00 -9.68
CA ASN A 88 16.81 -13.59 -9.95
C ASN A 88 16.42 -13.24 -11.39
N ILE A 89 16.26 -11.95 -11.65
CA ILE A 89 15.97 -11.41 -12.98
C ILE A 89 17.13 -11.72 -13.94
N PHE A 90 16.89 -11.82 -15.25
CA PHE A 90 17.94 -12.20 -16.21
C PHE A 90 18.97 -11.09 -16.46
N ILE A 91 18.52 -9.84 -16.60
CA ILE A 91 19.39 -8.66 -16.75
C ILE A 91 19.27 -7.73 -15.56
N THR A 92 20.41 -7.38 -14.97
CA THR A 92 20.52 -6.40 -13.89
C THR A 92 21.32 -5.18 -14.33
N ASN A 93 21.42 -4.18 -13.46
CA ASN A 93 22.10 -2.92 -13.74
C ASN A 93 23.20 -2.66 -12.70
N ILE A 94 24.35 -2.17 -13.18
CA ILE A 94 25.45 -1.67 -12.36
C ILE A 94 25.62 -0.18 -12.62
N GLU A 95 25.68 0.58 -11.53
CA GLU A 95 25.86 2.02 -11.56
C GLU A 95 27.35 2.34 -11.60
N THR A 96 27.79 3.09 -12.63
CA THR A 96 29.18 3.53 -12.75
C THR A 96 29.26 5.05 -12.89
N PRO A 97 30.42 5.66 -12.60
CA PRO A 97 30.66 7.08 -12.88
C PRO A 97 30.51 7.46 -14.36
N GLU A 98 30.45 6.47 -15.27
CA GLU A 98 30.30 6.65 -16.72
C GLU A 98 28.91 6.21 -17.23
N GLY A 99 27.94 6.04 -16.32
CA GLY A 99 26.57 5.63 -16.61
C GLY A 99 26.24 4.18 -16.26
N ASN A 100 25.07 3.72 -16.69
CA ASN A 100 24.54 2.39 -16.42
C ASN A 100 25.25 1.30 -17.25
N ARG A 101 25.42 0.10 -16.67
CA ARG A 101 25.99 -1.08 -17.34
C ARG A 101 25.14 -2.31 -17.07
N ARG A 102 24.56 -2.91 -18.11
CA ARG A 102 23.76 -4.13 -17.99
C ARG A 102 24.65 -5.36 -17.78
N VAL A 103 24.25 -6.21 -16.84
CA VAL A 103 24.94 -7.47 -16.50
C VAL A 103 23.96 -8.64 -16.60
N PHE A 104 24.46 -9.78 -17.09
CA PHE A 104 23.71 -11.03 -17.18
C PHE A 104 23.81 -11.78 -15.84
N GLU A 105 22.66 -12.18 -15.27
CA GLU A 105 22.62 -13.05 -14.11
C GLU A 105 22.83 -14.53 -14.53
N GLY A 106 23.40 -15.31 -13.63
CA GLY A 106 23.73 -16.72 -13.87
C GLY A 106 23.44 -17.58 -12.64
N ILE A 107 24.37 -18.49 -12.34
CA ILE A 107 24.25 -19.46 -11.23
C ILE A 107 24.58 -18.90 -9.84
N TRP A 108 25.05 -17.65 -9.77
CA TRP A 108 25.39 -16.99 -8.51
C TRP A 108 24.27 -16.04 -8.10
N GLU A 109 23.97 -15.95 -6.81
CA GLU A 109 22.90 -15.11 -6.30
C GLU A 109 23.32 -13.63 -6.19
N SER A 110 22.40 -12.73 -6.50
CA SER A 110 22.53 -11.27 -6.32
C SER A 110 23.83 -10.68 -6.88
N ASN A 111 24.22 -11.06 -8.11
CA ASN A 111 25.51 -10.67 -8.69
C ASN A 111 25.67 -9.16 -8.84
N ASP A 112 24.56 -8.48 -9.11
CA ASP A 112 24.48 -7.04 -9.21
C ASP A 112 24.89 -6.36 -7.90
N TYR A 113 24.22 -6.68 -6.80
CA TYR A 113 24.48 -6.07 -5.50
C TYR A 113 25.94 -6.27 -5.06
N PHE A 114 26.45 -7.51 -5.16
CA PHE A 114 27.81 -7.80 -4.70
C PHE A 114 28.88 -7.19 -5.60
N LEU A 115 28.62 -6.96 -6.88
CA LEU A 115 29.54 -6.20 -7.73
C LEU A 115 29.45 -4.70 -7.44
N GLN A 116 28.23 -4.18 -7.30
CA GLN A 116 27.96 -2.77 -7.01
C GLN A 116 28.71 -2.32 -5.75
N VAL A 117 28.62 -3.09 -4.66
CA VAL A 117 29.30 -2.76 -3.40
C VAL A 117 30.84 -2.79 -3.53
N VAL A 118 31.41 -3.63 -4.40
CA VAL A 118 32.86 -3.61 -4.69
C VAL A 118 33.24 -2.30 -5.38
N ILE A 119 32.49 -1.90 -6.41
CA ILE A 119 32.74 -0.69 -7.18
C ILE A 119 32.66 0.54 -6.27
N GLU A 120 31.57 0.66 -5.51
CA GLU A 120 31.38 1.74 -4.55
C GLU A 120 32.46 1.78 -3.46
N THR A 121 32.89 0.62 -2.95
CA THR A 121 33.94 0.55 -1.93
C THR A 121 35.26 1.09 -2.48
N LEU A 122 35.62 0.74 -3.72
CA LEU A 122 36.84 1.20 -4.37
C LEU A 122 36.76 2.66 -4.83
N ASN A 123 35.59 3.13 -5.27
CA ASN A 123 35.42 4.47 -5.84
C ASN A 123 35.45 5.61 -4.79
N LYS A 124 35.51 5.30 -3.50
CA LYS A 124 35.61 6.30 -2.42
C LYS A 124 36.89 7.13 -2.52
N HIS A 125 36.79 8.45 -2.32
CA HIS A 125 37.92 9.39 -2.41
C HIS A 125 39.16 9.04 -1.56
N ARG A 126 38.97 8.37 -0.41
CA ARG A 126 40.06 8.00 0.51
C ARG A 126 40.83 6.74 0.08
N VAL A 127 40.40 6.07 -0.99
CA VAL A 127 41.03 4.83 -1.48
C VAL A 127 42.31 5.17 -2.25
N PRO A 128 43.45 4.47 -2.01
CA PRO A 128 44.68 4.66 -2.77
C PRO A 128 44.45 4.56 -4.28
N GLN A 129 45.10 5.44 -5.06
CA GLN A 129 44.89 5.47 -6.51
C GLN A 129 45.14 4.10 -7.16
N LYS A 130 46.20 3.39 -6.77
CA LYS A 130 46.49 2.03 -7.27
C LYS A 130 45.35 1.02 -7.06
N CYS A 131 44.57 1.16 -5.99
CA CYS A 131 43.38 0.32 -5.77
C CYS A 131 42.18 0.80 -6.59
N ARG A 132 42.04 2.12 -6.77
CA ARG A 132 41.02 2.72 -7.66
C ARG A 132 41.25 2.33 -9.12
N ASP A 133 42.51 2.20 -9.53
CA ASP A 133 42.89 1.82 -10.89
C ASP A 133 42.42 0.39 -11.25
N LEU A 134 42.06 -0.44 -10.26
CA LEU A 134 41.41 -1.74 -10.50
C LEU A 134 40.02 -1.60 -11.14
N LEU A 135 39.39 -0.42 -11.04
CA LEU A 135 38.11 -0.16 -11.70
C LEU A 135 38.25 0.02 -13.21
N ILE A 136 39.43 0.41 -13.72
CA ILE A 136 39.66 0.60 -15.16
C ILE A 136 39.39 -0.69 -15.96
N PRO A 137 40.04 -1.84 -15.66
CA PRO A 137 39.74 -3.10 -16.34
C PRO A 137 38.32 -3.59 -16.04
N ALA A 138 37.81 -3.38 -14.82
CA ALA A 138 36.44 -3.78 -14.46
C ALA A 138 35.38 -3.07 -15.31
N PHE A 139 35.51 -1.75 -15.51
CA PHE A 139 34.62 -0.96 -16.35
C PHE A 139 34.74 -1.33 -17.83
N ALA A 140 35.94 -1.69 -18.31
CA ALA A 140 36.10 -2.22 -19.66
C ALA A 140 35.30 -3.52 -19.88
N LEU A 141 35.37 -4.47 -18.93
CA LEU A 141 34.58 -5.70 -19.02
C LEU A 141 33.06 -5.45 -18.91
N LEU A 142 32.65 -4.51 -18.05
CA LEU A 142 31.24 -4.09 -17.94
C LEU A 142 30.72 -3.44 -19.22
N LYS A 143 31.53 -2.64 -19.92
CA LYS A 143 31.18 -2.08 -21.24
C LYS A 143 30.96 -3.17 -22.28
N LEU A 144 31.76 -4.24 -22.25
CA LEU A 144 31.52 -5.40 -23.12
C LEU A 144 30.17 -6.07 -22.80
N SER A 145 29.89 -6.32 -21.52
CA SER A 145 28.59 -6.89 -21.08
C SER A 145 27.41 -6.04 -21.55
N ASP A 146 27.49 -4.72 -21.34
CA ASP A 146 26.45 -3.78 -21.74
C ASP A 146 26.25 -3.76 -23.26
N CYS A 147 27.33 -3.78 -24.03
CA CYS A 147 27.29 -3.88 -25.49
C CYS A 147 26.67 -5.21 -25.96
N VAL A 148 26.94 -6.33 -25.28
CA VAL A 148 26.25 -7.60 -25.59
C VAL A 148 24.76 -7.45 -25.38
N ALA A 149 24.32 -6.93 -24.22
CA ALA A 149 22.91 -6.71 -23.91
C ALA A 149 22.22 -5.78 -24.93
N GLU A 150 22.90 -4.71 -25.37
CA GLU A 150 22.42 -3.82 -26.43
C GLU A 150 22.21 -4.55 -27.75
N ARG A 151 23.21 -5.33 -28.20
CA ARG A 151 23.17 -6.07 -29.47
C ARG A 151 22.05 -7.10 -29.53
N VAL A 152 21.64 -7.64 -28.38
CA VAL A 152 20.51 -8.59 -28.28
C VAL A 152 19.19 -7.93 -27.87
N GLY A 153 19.15 -6.61 -27.70
CA GLY A 153 17.94 -5.84 -27.43
C GLY A 153 17.38 -6.02 -26.01
N LEU A 154 18.20 -6.42 -25.04
CA LEU A 154 17.76 -6.64 -23.66
C LEU A 154 17.90 -5.38 -22.81
N GLN A 155 16.86 -5.07 -22.04
CA GLN A 155 16.82 -3.91 -21.15
C GLN A 155 17.22 -4.30 -19.71
N ARG A 156 17.50 -3.31 -18.86
CA ARG A 156 17.63 -3.54 -17.41
C ARG A 156 16.35 -4.16 -16.87
N TRP A 157 16.47 -5.05 -15.90
CA TRP A 157 15.35 -5.78 -15.28
C TRP A 157 14.58 -6.73 -16.20
N HIS A 158 15.16 -7.10 -17.36
CA HIS A 158 14.53 -8.05 -18.29
C HIS A 158 14.41 -9.44 -17.68
N ILE A 159 13.23 -10.04 -17.80
CA ILE A 159 12.89 -11.38 -17.30
C ILE A 159 12.07 -12.13 -18.36
N GLU A 160 12.30 -13.44 -18.50
CA GLU A 160 11.40 -14.33 -19.22
C GLU A 160 11.26 -15.65 -18.46
N PRO A 161 10.11 -16.34 -18.56
CA PRO A 161 9.94 -17.65 -17.95
C PRO A 161 11.00 -18.65 -18.45
N SER A 162 11.72 -19.26 -17.50
CA SER A 162 12.67 -20.33 -17.78
C SER A 162 12.35 -21.54 -16.91
N VAL A 163 12.61 -22.75 -17.42
CA VAL A 163 12.23 -24.01 -16.76
C VAL A 163 13.45 -24.91 -16.60
N PRO A 164 13.84 -25.29 -15.38
CA PRO A 164 14.97 -26.18 -15.16
C PRO A 164 14.65 -27.59 -15.63
N ASN A 165 15.66 -28.44 -15.83
CA ASN A 165 15.57 -29.85 -16.20
C ASN A 165 14.92 -30.15 -17.57
N ASN A 166 14.31 -29.16 -18.22
CA ASN A 166 13.52 -29.39 -19.42
C ASN A 166 14.41 -29.59 -20.67
N THR A 167 13.81 -30.08 -21.75
CA THR A 167 14.46 -30.15 -23.07
C THR A 167 14.65 -28.73 -23.62
N ILE A 168 15.91 -28.35 -23.84
CA ILE A 168 16.29 -27.08 -24.45
C ILE A 168 15.88 -27.09 -25.92
N ARG A 169 14.93 -26.23 -26.28
CA ARG A 169 14.46 -26.06 -27.66
C ARG A 169 15.10 -24.81 -28.28
N LEU A 170 16.03 -25.03 -29.19
CA LEU A 170 16.71 -23.95 -29.92
C LEU A 170 15.83 -23.50 -31.11
N ALA A 171 15.02 -22.46 -30.90
CA ALA A 171 14.07 -21.93 -31.88
C ALA A 171 14.75 -21.24 -33.09
N PRO A 172 14.06 -21.01 -34.22
CA PRO A 172 14.62 -20.27 -35.35
C PRO A 172 15.09 -18.85 -35.01
N THR A 173 14.51 -18.19 -34.01
CA THR A 173 14.97 -16.90 -33.48
C THR A 173 16.37 -16.99 -32.86
N THR A 174 16.75 -18.14 -32.29
CA THR A 174 18.14 -18.44 -31.88
C THR A 174 19.09 -18.77 -33.06
N ARG A 175 18.60 -18.79 -34.32
CA ARG A 175 19.41 -19.06 -35.53
C ARG A 175 20.05 -17.83 -36.17
N GLY A 176 19.74 -16.61 -35.71
CA GLY A 176 20.29 -15.41 -36.32
C GLY A 176 21.81 -15.33 -36.13
N LEU A 177 22.58 -15.15 -37.22
CA LEU A 177 24.01 -14.78 -37.18
C LEU A 177 24.28 -13.57 -36.26
N GLY A 178 23.26 -12.73 -36.04
CA GLY A 178 23.30 -11.57 -35.13
C GLY A 178 23.57 -11.92 -33.67
N ILE A 179 23.00 -13.01 -33.12
CA ILE A 179 23.19 -13.37 -31.70
C ILE A 179 24.60 -13.95 -31.48
N THR A 180 25.10 -14.76 -32.41
CA THR A 180 26.49 -15.26 -32.34
C THR A 180 27.53 -14.14 -32.46
N ARG A 181 27.21 -13.08 -33.22
CA ARG A 181 28.08 -11.90 -33.30
C ARG A 181 27.99 -11.03 -32.05
N ALA A 182 26.91 -11.14 -31.25
CA ALA A 182 26.69 -10.28 -30.09
C ALA A 182 27.85 -10.37 -29.08
N THR A 183 28.38 -11.57 -28.84
CA THR A 183 29.45 -11.84 -27.87
C THR A 183 30.87 -11.73 -28.43
N THR A 184 31.03 -11.38 -29.71
CA THR A 184 32.34 -11.28 -30.39
C THR A 184 32.70 -9.81 -30.62
N PHE A 185 33.96 -9.45 -30.40
CA PHE A 185 34.47 -8.08 -30.52
C PHE A 185 35.74 -8.05 -31.35
N THR A 186 35.74 -7.23 -32.40
CA THR A 186 36.96 -6.87 -33.16
C THR A 186 37.67 -5.68 -32.51
N ASP A 187 38.95 -5.45 -32.80
CA ASP A 187 39.67 -4.28 -32.30
C ASP A 187 38.98 -2.95 -32.63
N LYS A 188 38.38 -2.83 -33.83
CA LYS A 188 37.60 -1.64 -34.22
C LYS A 188 36.35 -1.45 -33.36
N GLU A 189 35.71 -2.54 -32.95
CA GLU A 189 34.53 -2.48 -32.07
C GLU A 189 34.95 -2.15 -30.63
N LEU A 190 36.14 -2.58 -30.18
CA LEU A 190 36.71 -2.17 -28.89
C LEU A 190 37.05 -0.67 -28.88
N ASP A 191 37.70 -0.17 -29.94
CA ASP A 191 38.01 1.24 -30.11
C ASP A 191 36.74 2.11 -30.09
N ALA A 192 35.66 1.65 -30.75
CA ALA A 192 34.37 2.33 -30.75
C ALA A 192 33.71 2.39 -29.35
N LEU A 193 34.01 1.43 -28.48
CA LEU A 193 33.60 1.42 -27.07
C LEU A 193 34.56 2.20 -26.16
N GLY A 194 35.64 2.77 -26.71
CA GLY A 194 36.69 3.45 -25.96
C GLY A 194 37.51 2.51 -25.08
N ILE A 195 37.68 1.25 -25.50
CA ILE A 195 38.41 0.21 -24.75
C ILE A 195 39.71 -0.13 -25.49
N SER A 196 40.85 0.06 -24.84
CA SER A 196 42.12 -0.51 -25.31
C SER A 196 42.19 -1.99 -24.91
N ARG A 197 42.63 -2.85 -25.83
CA ARG A 197 42.66 -4.30 -25.64
C ARG A 197 43.54 -4.72 -24.44
N GLU A 198 44.62 -3.97 -24.19
CA GLU A 198 45.54 -4.20 -23.08
C GLU A 198 44.85 -4.09 -21.71
N VAL A 199 43.84 -3.23 -21.61
CA VAL A 199 43.05 -3.06 -20.38
C VAL A 199 42.25 -4.32 -20.04
N LEU A 200 41.88 -5.14 -21.04
CA LEU A 200 41.15 -6.39 -20.84
C LEU A 200 42.04 -7.57 -20.49
N ALA A 201 43.38 -7.44 -20.56
CA ALA A 201 44.32 -8.53 -20.30
C ALA A 201 44.07 -9.31 -18.99
N PRO A 202 43.67 -8.69 -17.86
CA PRO A 202 43.35 -9.41 -16.62
C PRO A 202 42.16 -10.37 -16.70
N PHE A 203 41.39 -10.35 -17.79
CA PHE A 203 40.20 -11.17 -18.03
C PHE A 203 40.32 -12.08 -19.26
N ILE A 204 41.45 -12.05 -19.97
CA ILE A 204 41.70 -12.91 -21.14
C ILE A 204 42.25 -14.26 -20.68
N PHE A 205 41.57 -15.33 -21.08
CA PHE A 205 41.90 -16.72 -20.83
C PHE A 205 43.20 -17.10 -21.54
N GLN A 206 44.19 -17.59 -20.78
CA GLN A 206 45.53 -17.90 -21.24
C GLN A 206 45.78 -19.41 -21.38
N ASP A 207 46.88 -19.79 -22.03
CA ASP A 207 47.27 -21.21 -22.17
C ASP A 207 47.50 -21.92 -20.82
N LYS A 208 48.00 -21.21 -19.81
CA LYS A 208 48.14 -21.74 -18.44
C LYS A 208 46.78 -22.11 -17.83
N ASP A 209 45.76 -21.31 -18.13
CA ASP A 209 44.40 -21.50 -17.61
C ASP A 209 43.77 -22.72 -18.28
N LYS A 210 44.01 -22.88 -19.59
CA LYS A 210 43.57 -24.06 -20.36
C LYS A 210 44.12 -25.38 -19.81
N GLN A 211 45.37 -25.39 -19.37
CA GLN A 211 46.02 -26.58 -18.80
C GLN A 211 45.42 -26.94 -17.44
N ALA A 212 45.05 -25.95 -16.63
CA ALA A 212 44.44 -26.14 -15.32
C ALA A 212 42.95 -26.54 -15.41
N LEU A 213 42.21 -25.98 -16.39
CA LEU A 213 40.76 -26.06 -16.51
C LEU A 213 40.20 -27.49 -16.40
N VAL A 214 40.88 -28.49 -16.97
CA VAL A 214 40.45 -29.89 -16.93
C VAL A 214 40.34 -30.42 -15.49
N GLY A 215 41.22 -29.98 -14.59
CA GLY A 215 41.25 -30.38 -13.18
C GLY A 215 40.30 -29.58 -12.28
N GLU A 216 39.66 -28.54 -12.80
CA GLU A 216 38.87 -27.60 -12.02
C GLU A 216 37.40 -28.01 -11.89
N SER A 217 36.66 -27.26 -11.08
CA SER A 217 35.23 -27.44 -10.87
C SER A 217 34.47 -26.16 -11.22
N ILE A 218 33.23 -26.32 -11.67
CA ILE A 218 32.30 -25.20 -11.90
C ILE A 218 32.01 -24.49 -10.58
N GLY A 219 31.91 -23.16 -10.63
CA GLY A 219 31.74 -22.26 -9.48
C GLY A 219 33.06 -21.67 -8.95
N HIS A 220 34.20 -22.18 -9.41
CA HIS A 220 35.52 -21.58 -9.19
C HIS A 220 36.55 -21.99 -10.27
N SER A 221 36.23 -21.78 -11.55
CA SER A 221 37.14 -22.14 -12.65
C SER A 221 38.01 -20.97 -13.13
N SER A 222 39.07 -21.27 -13.86
CA SER A 222 39.91 -20.29 -14.54
C SER A 222 39.16 -19.60 -15.70
N LEU A 223 38.17 -20.26 -16.31
CA LEU A 223 37.34 -19.67 -17.37
C LEU A 223 36.32 -18.68 -16.81
N GLU A 224 35.75 -18.95 -15.64
CA GLU A 224 34.92 -17.99 -14.90
C GLU A 224 35.74 -16.77 -14.44
N ARG A 225 37.02 -16.96 -14.10
CA ARG A 225 37.93 -15.87 -13.74
C ARG A 225 38.34 -15.03 -14.95
N HIS A 226 38.52 -15.67 -16.10
CA HIS A 226 38.97 -15.05 -17.35
C HIS A 226 37.95 -15.35 -18.47
N PRO A 227 36.80 -14.64 -18.49
CA PRO A 227 35.67 -14.98 -19.36
C PRO A 227 35.87 -14.56 -20.83
N LEU A 228 37.01 -13.98 -21.20
CA LEU A 228 37.33 -13.59 -22.58
C LEU A 228 38.29 -14.60 -23.21
N ILE A 229 37.98 -15.10 -24.40
CA ILE A 229 38.88 -15.96 -25.16
C ILE A 229 39.34 -15.24 -26.43
N GLU A 230 40.65 -15.25 -26.65
CA GLU A 230 41.28 -14.61 -27.79
C GLU A 230 41.39 -15.55 -28.99
N PHE A 231 40.96 -15.07 -30.17
CA PHE A 231 41.09 -15.77 -31.44
C PHE A 231 41.59 -14.82 -32.54
N LYS A 232 42.90 -14.78 -32.77
CA LYS A 232 43.53 -13.87 -33.74
C LYS A 232 43.14 -12.40 -33.45
N ASP A 233 42.33 -11.80 -34.33
CA ASP A 233 41.96 -10.37 -34.29
C ASP A 233 40.61 -10.12 -33.57
N GLU A 234 40.10 -11.11 -32.84
CA GLU A 234 38.81 -11.04 -32.14
C GLU A 234 38.90 -11.54 -30.71
N LEU A 235 38.10 -10.92 -29.83
CA LEU A 235 37.81 -11.39 -28.47
C LEU A 235 36.38 -11.91 -28.40
N ILE A 236 36.19 -13.04 -27.72
CA ILE A 236 34.87 -13.62 -27.46
C ILE A 236 34.60 -13.57 -25.96
N LEU A 237 33.53 -12.89 -25.55
CA LEU A 237 32.98 -13.02 -24.20
C LEU A 237 32.30 -14.38 -24.06
N SER A 238 33.05 -15.37 -23.60
CA SER A 238 32.62 -16.76 -23.61
C SER A 238 31.58 -17.07 -22.55
N LEU A 239 31.61 -16.34 -21.42
CA LEU A 239 30.67 -16.49 -20.30
C LEU A 239 30.10 -15.11 -19.90
N PRO A 240 29.09 -14.58 -20.60
CA PRO A 240 28.50 -13.27 -20.29
C PRO A 240 28.00 -13.14 -18.84
N HIS A 241 27.42 -14.21 -18.28
CA HIS A 241 26.94 -14.25 -16.89
C HIS A 241 28.06 -14.29 -15.84
N ALA A 242 29.31 -14.56 -16.24
CA ALA A 242 30.45 -14.61 -15.34
C ALA A 242 31.17 -13.26 -15.18
N VAL A 243 30.68 -12.17 -15.78
CA VAL A 243 31.29 -10.84 -15.70
C VAL A 243 31.44 -10.36 -14.25
N SER A 244 30.35 -10.44 -13.46
CA SER A 244 30.39 -10.05 -12.04
C SER A 244 31.36 -10.88 -11.19
N PRO A 245 31.30 -12.23 -11.19
CA PRO A 245 32.25 -13.03 -10.43
C PRO A 245 33.69 -12.89 -10.93
N ALA A 246 33.93 -12.67 -12.23
CA ALA A 246 35.26 -12.40 -12.78
C ALA A 246 35.86 -11.12 -12.19
N ILE A 247 35.10 -10.01 -12.16
CA ILE A 247 35.55 -8.74 -11.59
C ILE A 247 35.80 -8.87 -10.09
N ARG A 248 34.87 -9.47 -9.34
CA ARG A 248 35.02 -9.68 -7.89
C ARG A 248 36.31 -10.46 -7.58
N ARG A 249 36.55 -11.57 -8.29
CA ARG A 249 37.76 -12.38 -8.11
C ARG A 249 39.03 -11.65 -8.54
N PHE A 250 38.99 -10.88 -9.64
CA PHE A 250 40.10 -10.03 -10.06
C PHE A 250 40.49 -9.03 -8.96
N VAL A 251 39.52 -8.28 -8.46
CA VAL A 251 39.74 -7.28 -7.41
C VAL A 251 40.32 -7.92 -6.15
N LEU A 252 39.77 -9.04 -5.69
CA LEU A 252 40.28 -9.73 -4.50
C LEU A 252 41.73 -10.22 -4.69
N SER A 253 42.03 -10.84 -5.83
CA SER A 253 43.38 -11.32 -6.14
C SER A 253 44.41 -10.19 -6.21
N GLU A 254 44.08 -9.07 -6.85
CA GLU A 254 44.97 -7.91 -6.94
C GLU A 254 45.16 -7.23 -5.58
N LEU A 255 44.10 -7.09 -4.79
CA LEU A 255 44.19 -6.52 -3.45
C LEU A 255 45.01 -7.41 -2.51
N GLU A 256 44.98 -8.73 -2.67
CA GLU A 256 45.85 -9.64 -1.93
C GLU A 256 47.32 -9.42 -2.30
N GLN A 257 47.64 -9.37 -3.59
CA GLN A 257 49.01 -9.09 -4.08
C GLN A 257 49.52 -7.73 -3.58
N MET A 258 48.66 -6.71 -3.56
CA MET A 258 48.95 -5.37 -3.04
C MET A 258 48.96 -5.29 -1.51
N ARG A 259 48.65 -6.37 -0.78
CA ARG A 259 48.51 -6.42 0.69
C ARG A 259 47.46 -5.43 1.24
N HIS A 260 46.38 -5.24 0.50
CA HIS A 260 45.25 -4.38 0.84
C HIS A 260 43.95 -5.13 1.14
N ILE A 261 43.92 -6.46 1.01
CA ILE A 261 42.71 -7.29 1.19
C ILE A 261 42.01 -7.06 2.55
N GLN A 262 42.74 -6.97 3.66
CA GLN A 262 42.13 -6.72 4.98
C GLN A 262 41.58 -5.29 5.11
N ARG A 263 42.25 -4.29 4.52
CA ARG A 263 41.76 -2.90 4.51
C ARG A 263 40.47 -2.79 3.69
N PHE A 264 40.42 -3.49 2.56
CA PHE A 264 39.22 -3.60 1.75
C PHE A 264 38.08 -4.31 2.51
N ALA A 265 38.36 -5.44 3.16
CA ALA A 265 37.37 -6.15 3.98
C ALA A 265 36.74 -5.23 5.05
N ASN A 266 37.55 -4.43 5.74
CA ASN A 266 37.06 -3.47 6.73
C ASN A 266 36.22 -2.34 6.09
N ALA A 267 36.64 -1.83 4.93
CA ALA A 267 35.92 -0.78 4.21
C ALA A 267 34.58 -1.27 3.66
N LEU A 268 34.55 -2.49 3.11
CA LEU A 268 33.35 -3.19 2.66
C LEU A 268 32.39 -3.42 3.83
N SER A 269 32.91 -3.91 4.96
CA SER A 269 32.13 -4.12 6.17
C SER A 269 31.45 -2.85 6.66
N THR A 270 32.20 -1.75 6.71
CA THR A 270 31.69 -0.42 7.08
C THR A 270 30.61 0.06 6.10
N GLN A 271 30.76 -0.24 4.81
CA GLN A 271 29.79 0.14 3.79
C GLN A 271 28.47 -0.62 3.93
N GLN A 272 28.55 -1.94 4.08
CA GLN A 272 27.39 -2.81 4.28
C GLN A 272 26.65 -2.48 5.58
N ALA A 273 27.39 -2.20 6.66
CA ALA A 273 26.81 -1.71 7.91
C ALA A 273 26.03 -0.40 7.71
N ARG A 274 26.61 0.55 6.97
CA ARG A 274 25.95 1.83 6.65
C ARG A 274 24.67 1.65 5.81
N GLN A 275 24.63 0.70 4.87
CA GLN A 275 23.42 0.39 4.11
C GLN A 275 22.29 -0.10 5.02
N ILE A 276 22.59 -0.97 5.99
CA ILE A 276 21.60 -1.40 7.00
C ILE A 276 21.07 -0.19 7.79
N GLU A 277 21.96 0.68 8.27
CA GLU A 277 21.56 1.88 9.04
C GLU A 277 20.73 2.88 8.22
N MET A 278 21.03 3.01 6.92
CA MET A 278 20.34 3.96 6.04
C MET A 278 18.98 3.43 5.59
N ASP A 279 18.92 2.17 5.15
CA ASP A 279 17.80 1.60 4.42
C ASP A 279 16.89 0.75 5.31
N VAL A 280 17.46 -0.14 6.13
CA VAL A 280 16.69 -1.04 7.02
C VAL A 280 16.13 -0.27 8.21
N PHE A 281 16.94 0.58 8.84
CA PHE A 281 16.48 1.33 10.02
C PHE A 281 15.51 2.45 9.66
N ARG A 282 15.38 2.80 8.37
CA ARG A 282 14.44 3.81 7.88
C ARG A 282 13.01 3.60 8.39
N GLU A 283 12.55 2.35 8.46
CA GLU A 283 11.23 1.98 8.99
C GLU A 283 11.06 2.36 10.47
N PHE A 284 12.15 2.37 11.24
CA PHE A 284 12.17 2.52 12.70
C PHE A 284 12.65 3.89 13.19
N LYS A 285 13.14 4.78 12.30
CA LYS A 285 13.82 6.05 12.66
C LYS A 285 13.04 6.99 13.59
N ARG A 286 11.71 6.90 13.64
CA ARG A 286 10.87 7.78 14.49
C ARG A 286 10.51 7.16 15.83
N ASP A 287 10.40 5.83 15.89
CA ASP A 287 9.68 5.15 16.98
C ASP A 287 10.57 4.21 17.80
N ALA A 288 11.72 3.77 17.26
CA ALA A 288 12.58 2.81 17.94
C ALA A 288 13.62 3.45 18.85
N ILE A 289 13.87 2.79 19.97
CA ILE A 289 14.94 3.15 20.91
C ILE A 289 16.13 2.22 20.64
N SER A 290 17.31 2.81 20.36
CA SER A 290 18.54 2.04 20.18
C SER A 290 19.23 1.80 21.51
N PHE A 291 19.76 0.59 21.68
CA PHE A 291 20.53 0.14 22.84
C PHE A 291 21.92 -0.29 22.36
N THR A 292 22.91 -0.12 23.24
CA THR A 292 24.21 -0.75 23.05
C THR A 292 24.06 -2.25 23.31
N PRO A 293 24.38 -3.13 22.34
CA PRO A 293 24.40 -4.56 22.58
C PRO A 293 25.43 -4.91 23.66
N PRO A 294 25.20 -5.99 24.44
CA PRO A 294 26.18 -6.48 25.41
C PRO A 294 27.54 -6.78 24.77
N THR A 295 28.62 -6.71 25.54
CA THR A 295 29.93 -7.16 25.04
C THR A 295 29.99 -8.69 24.99
N PRO A 296 30.56 -9.29 23.93
CA PRO A 296 30.86 -10.73 23.90
C PRO A 296 31.85 -11.12 25.02
N ASP A 297 31.66 -12.29 25.64
CA ASP A 297 32.52 -12.78 26.73
C ASP A 297 33.76 -13.56 26.21
N GLY A 298 33.72 -14.01 24.96
CA GLY A 298 34.78 -14.81 24.32
C GLY A 298 35.10 -14.32 22.91
N ASN A 299 35.94 -15.10 22.22
CA ASN A 299 36.28 -14.83 20.83
C ASN A 299 35.08 -15.10 19.93
N ILE A 300 34.71 -14.11 19.11
CA ILE A 300 33.63 -14.21 18.13
C ILE A 300 34.12 -13.79 16.75
N PRO A 301 33.44 -14.20 15.66
CA PRO A 301 33.69 -13.65 14.35
C PRO A 301 33.55 -12.11 14.32
N PRO A 302 34.32 -11.40 13.48
CA PRO A 302 34.10 -9.98 13.25
C PRO A 302 32.67 -9.72 12.77
N LEU A 303 31.98 -8.83 13.48
CA LEU A 303 30.58 -8.50 13.19
C LEU A 303 30.24 -7.06 13.55
N SER A 304 29.16 -6.57 12.97
CA SER A 304 28.46 -5.37 13.45
C SER A 304 27.15 -5.81 14.11
N SER A 305 26.78 -5.18 15.23
CA SER A 305 25.58 -5.55 15.99
C SER A 305 24.82 -4.30 16.43
N TRP A 306 23.50 -4.37 16.31
CA TRP A 306 22.59 -3.33 16.75
C TRP A 306 21.45 -3.96 17.53
N LEU A 307 21.03 -3.30 18.61
CA LEU A 307 19.88 -3.70 19.40
C LEU A 307 18.87 -2.55 19.39
N LEU A 308 17.68 -2.84 18.90
CA LEU A 308 16.59 -1.88 18.78
C LEU A 308 15.40 -2.38 19.59
N LYS A 309 14.80 -1.52 20.39
CA LYS A 309 13.43 -1.70 20.87
C LYS A 309 12.52 -1.01 19.86
N PHE A 310 11.92 -1.80 18.97
CA PHE A 310 11.14 -1.31 17.83
C PHE A 310 9.64 -1.18 18.13
N ASP A 311 9.21 -1.65 19.30
CA ASP A 311 7.85 -1.51 19.84
C ASP A 311 7.94 -1.48 21.38
N ILE A 312 6.85 -1.17 22.08
CA ILE A 312 6.83 -0.94 23.55
C ILE A 312 7.43 -2.09 24.37
N ASN A 313 7.33 -3.33 23.88
CA ASN A 313 7.75 -4.55 24.57
C ASN A 313 8.52 -5.55 23.67
N LYS A 314 9.00 -5.10 22.50
CA LYS A 314 9.63 -5.97 21.49
C LYS A 314 11.02 -5.48 21.11
N TYR A 315 11.93 -6.44 20.96
CA TYR A 315 13.35 -6.17 20.70
C TYR A 315 13.80 -6.84 19.40
N LEU A 316 14.61 -6.13 18.63
CA LEU A 316 15.21 -6.57 17.38
C LEU A 316 16.72 -6.45 17.51
N HIS A 317 17.40 -7.59 17.46
CA HIS A 317 18.85 -7.68 17.47
C HIS A 317 19.33 -7.99 16.05
N ILE A 318 19.98 -7.03 15.39
CA ILE A 318 20.51 -7.21 14.04
C ILE A 318 22.00 -7.48 14.15
N VAL A 319 22.47 -8.56 13.55
CA VAL A 319 23.87 -8.98 13.57
C VAL A 319 24.35 -9.17 12.14
N LEU A 320 25.21 -8.28 11.67
CA LEU A 320 25.86 -8.40 10.37
C LEU A 320 27.18 -9.15 10.53
N LEU A 321 27.21 -10.40 10.07
CA LEU A 321 28.43 -11.19 9.95
C LEU A 321 29.13 -10.90 8.63
N HIS A 322 30.45 -10.76 8.66
CA HIS A 322 31.24 -10.53 7.46
C HIS A 322 32.08 -11.73 7.06
N ASP A 323 32.21 -11.90 5.75
CA ASP A 323 32.98 -13.00 5.18
C ASP A 323 34.49 -12.76 5.29
N ARG A 324 35.27 -13.83 5.26
CA ARG A 324 36.72 -13.83 5.23
C ARG A 324 37.22 -13.72 3.79
N MET A 325 37.52 -12.49 3.36
CA MET A 325 37.94 -12.19 1.97
C MET A 325 39.16 -12.99 1.50
N ASP A 326 40.09 -13.29 2.41
CA ASP A 326 41.27 -14.13 2.16
C ASP A 326 40.89 -15.58 1.81
N LEU A 327 39.96 -16.17 2.57
CA LEU A 327 39.43 -17.50 2.29
C LEU A 327 38.55 -17.49 1.03
N LEU A 328 37.76 -16.44 0.83
CA LEU A 328 36.92 -16.29 -0.34
C LEU A 328 37.74 -16.27 -1.65
N ASN A 329 38.88 -15.57 -1.65
CA ASN A 329 39.75 -15.50 -2.82
C ASN A 329 40.30 -16.89 -3.21
N THR A 330 40.58 -17.74 -2.22
CA THR A 330 41.18 -19.07 -2.43
C THR A 330 40.16 -20.19 -2.65
N GLN A 331 38.98 -20.11 -2.03
CA GLN A 331 37.95 -21.16 -2.07
C GLN A 331 36.85 -20.90 -3.11
N GLY A 332 36.66 -19.65 -3.51
CA GLY A 332 35.67 -19.25 -4.52
C GLY A 332 34.29 -18.89 -3.99
N LEU A 333 33.51 -18.23 -4.85
CA LEU A 333 32.19 -17.68 -4.51
C LEU A 333 31.14 -18.78 -4.26
N SER A 334 31.25 -19.93 -4.92
CA SER A 334 30.33 -21.06 -4.76
C SER A 334 30.69 -22.00 -3.59
N SER A 335 31.65 -21.63 -2.75
CA SER A 335 31.97 -22.35 -1.50
C SER A 335 31.05 -21.91 -0.35
N PHE A 336 31.20 -22.52 0.82
CA PHE A 336 30.53 -22.06 2.05
C PHE A 336 31.57 -21.53 3.03
N MET A 337 31.25 -20.42 3.69
CA MET A 337 32.01 -19.94 4.83
C MET A 337 31.70 -20.81 6.05
N GLU A 338 32.74 -21.45 6.57
CA GLU A 338 32.71 -22.20 7.83
C GLU A 338 33.61 -21.51 8.86
N TYR A 339 33.07 -21.22 10.04
CA TYR A 339 33.86 -20.71 11.16
C TYR A 339 34.47 -21.88 11.95
N PRO A 340 35.67 -21.69 12.54
CA PRO A 340 36.16 -22.60 13.57
C PRO A 340 35.13 -22.78 14.69
N GLU A 341 35.00 -24.02 15.19
CA GLU A 341 33.98 -24.38 16.20
C GLU A 341 33.99 -23.47 17.44
N GLU A 342 35.17 -23.01 17.88
CA GLU A 342 35.33 -22.06 18.99
C GLU A 342 34.65 -20.71 18.71
N LEU A 343 34.86 -20.12 17.53
CA LEU A 343 34.25 -18.84 17.14
C LEU A 343 32.74 -18.97 16.94
N GLU A 344 32.31 -20.10 16.37
CA GLU A 344 30.89 -20.37 16.16
C GLU A 344 30.14 -20.58 17.48
N ALA A 345 30.75 -21.30 18.43
CA ALA A 345 30.23 -21.45 19.78
C ALA A 345 30.16 -20.10 20.50
N GLY A 346 31.22 -19.29 20.42
CA GLY A 346 31.24 -17.93 20.98
C GLY A 346 30.15 -17.03 20.40
N LEU A 347 29.86 -17.13 19.09
CA LEU A 347 28.74 -16.43 18.47
C LEU A 347 27.40 -16.89 19.05
N GLY A 348 27.17 -18.20 19.18
CA GLY A 348 25.95 -18.74 19.78
C GLY A 348 25.73 -18.29 21.23
N GLU A 349 26.80 -18.24 22.03
CA GLU A 349 26.80 -17.71 23.39
C GLU A 349 26.49 -16.21 23.41
N TYR A 350 27.10 -15.43 22.53
CA TYR A 350 26.81 -14.00 22.37
C TYR A 350 25.33 -13.74 22.06
N LEU A 351 24.77 -14.43 21.06
CA LEU A 351 23.35 -14.30 20.71
C LEU A 351 22.45 -14.66 21.90
N SER A 352 22.81 -15.70 22.65
CA SER A 352 22.09 -16.13 23.84
C SER A 352 22.18 -15.12 24.99
N LYS A 353 23.33 -14.47 25.17
CA LYS A 353 23.53 -13.40 26.16
C LYS A 353 22.63 -12.20 25.90
N VAL A 354 22.62 -11.67 24.67
CA VAL A 354 21.75 -10.54 24.29
C VAL A 354 20.28 -10.84 24.56
N SER A 355 19.83 -12.06 24.20
CA SER A 355 18.46 -12.48 24.45
C SER A 355 18.12 -12.58 25.94
N SER A 356 19.09 -12.95 26.79
CA SER A 356 18.89 -13.14 28.23
C SER A 356 18.83 -11.80 28.96
N GLU A 357 19.66 -10.84 28.54
CA GLU A 357 19.60 -9.46 29.05
C GLU A 357 18.31 -8.75 28.65
N CYS A 358 17.85 -8.90 27.41
CA CYS A 358 16.57 -8.30 27.01
C CYS A 358 15.39 -8.90 27.78
N ARG A 359 15.43 -10.21 28.06
CA ARG A 359 14.40 -10.93 28.84
C ARG A 359 14.31 -10.50 30.30
N SER A 360 15.40 -9.98 30.87
CA SER A 360 15.39 -9.47 32.25
C SER A 360 14.83 -8.05 32.34
N LEU A 361 14.63 -7.36 31.21
CA LEU A 361 14.05 -6.01 31.19
C LEU A 361 12.56 -6.04 31.54
N PRO A 362 12.08 -5.10 32.39
CA PRO A 362 10.66 -4.97 32.70
C PRO A 362 9.80 -4.81 31.46
N GLY A 363 8.69 -5.56 31.39
CA GLY A 363 7.74 -5.49 30.28
C GLY A 363 8.20 -6.17 28.99
N PHE A 364 9.31 -6.93 28.99
CA PHE A 364 9.69 -7.74 27.82
C PHE A 364 8.59 -8.75 27.45
N THR A 365 8.28 -8.88 26.17
CA THR A 365 7.33 -9.89 25.67
C THR A 365 7.95 -10.80 24.62
N THR A 366 8.67 -10.24 23.64
CA THR A 366 9.33 -11.05 22.61
C THR A 366 10.53 -10.33 22.01
N GLY A 367 11.45 -11.09 21.41
CA GLY A 367 12.52 -10.53 20.60
C GLY A 367 12.93 -11.41 19.44
N ILE A 368 13.64 -10.81 18.48
CA ILE A 368 14.09 -11.48 17.26
C ILE A 368 15.55 -11.10 17.03
N THR A 369 16.41 -12.08 16.80
CA THR A 369 17.73 -11.89 16.19
C THR A 369 17.60 -12.06 14.68
N LEU A 370 17.95 -11.02 13.91
CA LEU A 370 18.20 -11.12 12.47
C LEU A 370 19.70 -11.28 12.24
N LEU A 371 20.13 -12.49 11.88
CA LEU A 371 21.51 -12.77 11.50
C LEU A 371 21.67 -12.50 10.00
N VAL A 372 22.35 -11.41 9.68
CA VAL A 372 22.56 -10.92 8.33
C VAL A 372 23.91 -11.40 7.80
N MET A 373 23.90 -12.12 6.68
CA MET A 373 25.10 -12.59 6.02
C MET A 373 25.61 -11.52 5.05
N GLY A 374 26.72 -10.87 5.41
CA GLY A 374 27.45 -9.92 4.57
C GLY A 374 28.60 -10.56 3.79
N GLY A 375 29.37 -9.74 3.08
CA GLY A 375 30.46 -10.19 2.21
C GLY A 375 30.15 -10.01 0.73
N LEU A 376 30.60 -10.94 -0.13
CA LEU A 376 30.55 -10.83 -1.59
C LEU A 376 29.77 -11.97 -2.28
N GLY A 377 28.76 -12.52 -1.61
CA GLY A 377 27.81 -13.50 -2.18
C GLY A 377 28.17 -14.97 -1.98
N ARG A 378 29.03 -15.26 -0.99
CA ARG A 378 29.30 -16.63 -0.55
C ARG A 378 28.31 -17.06 0.54
N GLY A 379 27.81 -18.29 0.46
CA GLY A 379 26.93 -18.86 1.50
C GLY A 379 27.67 -19.13 2.81
N TYR A 380 26.92 -19.28 3.91
CA TYR A 380 27.48 -19.63 5.23
C TYR A 380 26.90 -20.97 5.69
N ALA A 381 27.72 -21.77 6.37
CA ALA A 381 27.27 -22.97 7.05
C ALA A 381 27.40 -22.79 8.56
N PHE A 382 26.27 -22.87 9.27
CA PHE A 382 26.19 -22.78 10.72
C PHE A 382 25.73 -24.11 11.33
N ARG A 383 26.26 -24.44 12.51
CA ARG A 383 26.01 -25.62 13.34
C ARG A 383 25.82 -25.19 14.81
N PHE A 384 24.95 -24.22 15.05
CA PHE A 384 24.72 -23.69 16.40
C PHE A 384 24.26 -24.80 17.36
N LYS A 385 25.04 -25.04 18.43
CA LYS A 385 24.71 -25.99 19.50
C LYS A 385 23.85 -25.36 20.60
N ASN A 386 24.08 -24.07 20.88
CA ASN A 386 23.39 -23.30 21.92
C ASN A 386 22.71 -22.09 21.27
N LEU A 387 21.38 -22.12 21.16
CA LEU A 387 20.58 -21.02 20.61
C LEU A 387 19.73 -20.36 21.72
N PRO A 388 19.33 -19.09 21.54
CA PRO A 388 18.40 -18.41 22.42
C PRO A 388 17.15 -19.25 22.70
N ASN A 389 16.57 -19.13 23.90
CA ASN A 389 15.35 -19.86 24.24
C ASN A 389 14.26 -19.57 23.19
N PRO A 390 13.77 -20.61 22.49
CA PRO A 390 12.90 -20.43 21.34
C PRO A 390 11.48 -20.02 21.74
N ASP A 391 11.09 -19.97 23.01
CA ASP A 391 9.70 -19.64 23.36
C ASP A 391 9.40 -18.15 23.20
N GLN A 392 10.36 -17.28 23.53
CA GLN A 392 10.17 -15.83 23.50
C GLN A 392 11.17 -15.09 22.60
N TRP A 393 12.24 -15.77 22.16
CA TRP A 393 13.24 -15.20 21.25
C TRP A 393 13.34 -16.01 19.96
N HIS A 394 13.31 -15.37 18.80
CA HIS A 394 13.43 -16.03 17.49
C HIS A 394 14.77 -15.67 16.83
N LEU A 395 15.35 -16.61 16.09
CA LEU A 395 16.51 -16.37 15.23
C LEU A 395 16.05 -16.57 13.79
N SER A 396 16.31 -15.59 12.94
CA SER A 396 16.11 -15.68 11.50
C SER A 396 17.40 -15.27 10.77
N ILE A 397 17.70 -15.94 9.66
CA ILE A 397 18.92 -15.76 8.89
C ILE A 397 18.57 -15.25 7.50
N ILE A 398 19.22 -14.16 7.07
CA ILE A 398 18.95 -13.51 5.78
C ILE A 398 20.25 -13.00 5.15
N GLN A 399 20.36 -13.05 3.82
CA GLN A 399 21.46 -12.39 3.12
C GLN A 399 21.27 -10.86 3.14
N ILE A 400 22.37 -10.10 3.15
CA ILE A 400 22.27 -8.64 3.12
C ILE A 400 21.56 -8.13 1.86
N SER A 401 21.77 -8.77 0.71
CA SER A 401 21.10 -8.41 -0.55
C SER A 401 19.58 -8.56 -0.45
N ASP A 402 19.10 -9.66 0.14
CA ASP A 402 17.68 -9.90 0.35
C ASP A 402 17.08 -8.98 1.43
N LEU A 403 17.83 -8.66 2.48
CA LEU A 403 17.40 -7.69 3.49
C LEU A 403 17.24 -6.28 2.90
N LEU A 404 18.16 -5.86 2.02
CA LEU A 404 18.06 -4.57 1.33
C LEU A 404 16.95 -4.58 0.26
N MET A 405 16.75 -5.72 -0.42
CA MET A 405 15.60 -5.92 -1.31
C MET A 405 14.27 -5.78 -0.54
N LEU A 406 14.16 -6.42 0.63
CA LEU A 406 13.03 -6.30 1.53
C LEU A 406 12.81 -4.84 1.98
N ALA A 407 13.88 -4.13 2.37
CA ALA A 407 13.80 -2.73 2.78
C ALA A 407 13.36 -1.78 1.65
N GLY A 408 13.49 -2.21 0.39
CA GLY A 408 13.03 -1.50 -0.80
C GLY A 408 11.54 -1.66 -1.11
N GLU A 409 10.84 -2.57 -0.44
CA GLU A 409 9.39 -2.72 -0.58
C GLU A 409 8.62 -1.53 0.02
N LEU A 410 7.37 -1.37 -0.42
CA LEU A 410 6.44 -0.39 0.16
C LEU A 410 5.92 -0.85 1.52
N ASP A 411 5.36 0.10 2.25
CA ASP A 411 4.80 -0.09 3.58
C ASP A 411 5.88 -0.41 4.64
N ARG A 412 5.59 -1.24 5.65
CA ARG A 412 6.50 -1.61 6.74
C ARG A 412 7.09 -3.01 6.52
N PRO A 413 7.95 -3.22 5.51
CA PRO A 413 8.35 -4.55 5.08
C PRO A 413 9.17 -5.32 6.11
N ILE A 414 9.99 -4.64 6.92
CA ILE A 414 10.73 -5.29 7.99
C ILE A 414 9.75 -5.81 9.04
N THR A 415 8.77 -5.00 9.45
CA THR A 415 7.70 -5.45 10.34
C THR A 415 6.92 -6.64 9.76
N HIS A 416 6.56 -6.64 8.47
CA HIS A 416 5.89 -7.76 7.82
C HIS A 416 6.73 -9.04 7.85
N TYR A 417 8.03 -8.94 7.58
CA TYR A 417 8.95 -10.07 7.68
C TYR A 417 9.00 -10.63 9.11
N LEU A 418 9.10 -9.77 10.12
CA LEU A 418 9.09 -10.18 11.53
C LEU A 418 7.76 -10.86 11.94
N LYS A 419 6.62 -10.36 11.44
CA LYS A 419 5.30 -11.01 11.64
C LYS A 419 5.24 -12.38 10.95
N CYS A 420 5.73 -12.51 9.72
CA CYS A 420 5.82 -13.78 9.01
C CYS A 420 6.61 -14.81 9.83
N MET A 421 7.78 -14.41 10.35
CA MET A 421 8.62 -15.28 11.18
C MET A 421 7.91 -15.70 12.49
N LYS A 422 7.15 -14.79 13.13
CA LYS A 422 6.30 -15.13 14.28
C LYS A 422 5.24 -16.17 13.91
N GLN A 423 4.57 -16.02 12.76
CA GLN A 423 3.53 -16.94 12.29
C GLN A 423 4.11 -18.32 11.92
N LYS A 424 5.25 -18.37 11.23
CA LYS A 424 5.99 -19.60 10.92
C LYS A 424 6.31 -20.38 12.18
N LYS A 425 6.90 -19.71 13.16
CA LYS A 425 7.23 -20.31 14.45
C LYS A 425 6.00 -20.81 15.20
N TRP A 426 4.89 -20.08 15.14
CA TRP A 426 3.62 -20.55 15.72
C TRP A 426 3.17 -21.84 15.05
N ALA A 427 3.20 -21.91 13.72
CA ALA A 427 2.78 -23.09 12.95
C ALA A 427 3.70 -24.31 13.21
N GLU A 428 5.01 -24.10 13.29
CA GLU A 428 5.99 -25.13 13.67
C GLU A 428 5.68 -25.72 15.06
N ARG A 429 5.31 -24.87 16.04
CA ARG A 429 4.87 -25.34 17.36
C ARG A 429 3.55 -26.11 17.34
N GLN A 430 2.73 -25.93 16.30
CA GLN A 430 1.52 -26.72 16.11
C GLN A 430 1.79 -28.04 15.36
N GLY A 431 3.03 -28.32 14.95
CA GLY A 431 3.42 -29.55 14.26
C GLY A 431 3.54 -29.43 12.73
N VAL A 432 3.45 -28.20 12.17
CA VAL A 432 3.60 -27.95 10.74
C VAL A 432 5.08 -27.73 10.38
N TYR A 433 5.63 -28.58 9.52
CA TYR A 433 7.02 -28.52 9.08
C TYR A 433 7.16 -27.75 7.76
N PHE A 434 8.08 -26.78 7.71
CA PHE A 434 8.40 -26.05 6.49
C PHE A 434 9.70 -26.57 5.89
N HIS A 435 9.64 -27.04 4.64
CA HIS A 435 10.80 -27.38 3.84
C HIS A 435 11.07 -26.24 2.84
N SER A 436 12.07 -25.41 3.15
CA SER A 436 12.53 -24.31 2.28
C SER A 436 14.05 -24.28 2.24
N ILE A 437 14.62 -24.59 1.07
CA ILE A 437 16.08 -24.67 0.88
C ILE A 437 16.70 -23.27 0.84
N ASN A 438 15.97 -22.28 0.29
CA ASN A 438 16.45 -20.91 0.07
C ASN A 438 16.18 -19.95 1.24
N GLY A 439 16.09 -20.49 2.46
CA GLY A 439 16.03 -19.71 3.69
C GLY A 439 14.72 -18.94 3.95
N ASP A 440 14.75 -18.09 4.99
CA ASP A 440 13.55 -17.44 5.53
C ASP A 440 12.97 -16.34 4.62
N TYR A 441 13.81 -15.70 3.79
CA TYR A 441 13.31 -14.72 2.81
C TYR A 441 12.41 -15.39 1.75
N ASN A 442 12.73 -16.61 1.34
CA ASN A 442 11.90 -17.39 0.42
C ASN A 442 10.55 -17.78 1.07
N VAL A 443 10.56 -18.08 2.37
CA VAL A 443 9.32 -18.31 3.16
C VAL A 443 8.46 -17.05 3.23
N TYR A 444 9.07 -15.88 3.46
CA TYR A 444 8.37 -14.59 3.43
C TYR A 444 7.75 -14.31 2.05
N CYS A 445 8.48 -14.57 0.97
CA CYS A 445 7.97 -14.39 -0.38
C CYS A 445 6.79 -15.33 -0.70
N PHE A 446 6.87 -16.58 -0.25
CA PHE A 446 5.75 -17.53 -0.31
C PHE A 446 4.53 -17.01 0.47
N TRP A 447 4.73 -16.59 1.72
CA TRP A 447 3.68 -16.06 2.58
C TRP A 447 2.97 -14.86 1.94
N ARG A 448 3.74 -13.91 1.39
CA ARG A 448 3.21 -12.77 0.66
C ARG A 448 2.40 -13.20 -0.58
N ARG A 449 2.93 -14.12 -1.39
CA ARG A 449 2.27 -14.62 -2.60
C ARG A 449 0.94 -15.31 -2.30
N MET A 450 0.85 -15.96 -1.14
CA MET A 450 -0.36 -16.59 -0.63
C MET A 450 -1.31 -15.61 0.08
N ASN A 451 -1.17 -14.29 -0.14
CA ASN A 451 -1.96 -13.25 0.54
C ASN A 451 -1.90 -13.38 2.06
N TYR A 452 -0.71 -13.61 2.61
CA TYR A 452 -0.42 -13.80 4.04
C TYR A 452 -1.00 -15.10 4.64
N GLN A 453 -1.53 -16.00 3.82
CA GLN A 453 -1.98 -17.33 4.24
C GLN A 453 -0.79 -18.29 4.34
N LEU A 454 -0.18 -18.39 5.54
CA LEU A 454 0.99 -19.25 5.73
C LEU A 454 0.64 -20.75 5.64
N VAL A 455 -0.49 -21.16 6.22
CA VAL A 455 -0.98 -22.55 6.16
C VAL A 455 -2.21 -22.60 5.25
N PRO A 456 -2.11 -23.24 4.06
CA PRO A 456 -3.22 -23.35 3.11
C PRO A 456 -4.48 -24.01 3.69
N ARG A 457 -5.65 -23.72 3.12
CA ARG A 457 -6.96 -24.23 3.59
C ARG A 457 -7.09 -25.76 3.51
N ASP A 458 -6.38 -26.37 2.58
CA ASP A 458 -6.33 -27.79 2.31
C ASP A 458 -5.27 -28.53 3.14
N LEU A 459 -4.55 -27.85 4.03
CA LEU A 459 -3.59 -28.47 4.95
C LEU A 459 -4.06 -28.35 6.40
N PRO A 460 -4.15 -29.45 7.17
CA PRO A 460 -4.45 -29.36 8.60
C PRO A 460 -3.32 -28.70 9.38
N VAL A 461 -3.65 -28.16 10.55
CA VAL A 461 -2.68 -27.59 11.50
C VAL A 461 -2.45 -28.64 12.60
N ASP A 462 -1.67 -29.66 12.27
CA ASP A 462 -1.38 -30.81 13.14
C ASP A 462 0.04 -31.35 12.95
N ASP A 463 0.45 -32.29 13.80
CA ASP A 463 1.76 -32.94 13.72
C ASP A 463 1.86 -33.84 12.49
N GLY A 464 2.92 -33.62 11.70
CA GLY A 464 3.19 -34.34 10.47
C GLY A 464 2.76 -33.60 9.20
N SER A 465 2.05 -32.48 9.33
CA SER A 465 1.76 -31.59 8.20
C SER A 465 3.05 -30.96 7.66
N MET A 466 3.26 -31.00 6.34
CA MET A 466 4.48 -30.51 5.69
C MET A 466 4.16 -29.57 4.53
N ILE A 467 4.80 -28.40 4.52
CA ILE A 467 4.76 -27.42 3.44
C ILE A 467 6.11 -27.42 2.74
N SER A 468 6.13 -27.86 1.48
CA SER A 468 7.30 -27.72 0.61
C SER A 468 7.19 -26.43 -0.20
N ILE A 469 8.15 -25.53 -0.03
CA ILE A 469 8.16 -24.22 -0.68
C ILE A 469 9.13 -24.27 -1.86
N ALA A 470 8.67 -23.84 -3.04
CA ALA A 470 9.50 -23.78 -4.23
C ALA A 470 10.67 -22.77 -4.06
N ASN A 471 11.78 -23.03 -4.73
CA ASN A 471 13.02 -22.24 -4.62
C ASN A 471 12.90 -20.84 -5.26
N ASP A 472 11.97 -20.63 -6.21
CA ASP A 472 11.80 -19.40 -6.97
C ASP A 472 10.79 -18.40 -6.38
N MET A 473 10.32 -18.57 -5.14
CA MET A 473 9.32 -17.65 -4.59
C MET A 473 9.84 -16.21 -4.46
N ALA A 474 11.17 -16.04 -4.36
CA ALA A 474 11.82 -14.73 -4.36
C ALA A 474 11.80 -14.00 -5.72
N LEU A 475 11.73 -14.72 -6.85
CA LEU A 475 11.86 -14.13 -8.19
C LEU A 475 10.76 -13.09 -8.49
N PRO A 476 9.45 -13.38 -8.32
CA PRO A 476 8.40 -12.39 -8.56
C PRO A 476 8.50 -11.17 -7.65
N VAL A 477 9.00 -11.34 -6.42
CA VAL A 477 9.21 -10.24 -5.48
C VAL A 477 10.37 -9.36 -5.95
N ARG A 478 11.51 -9.96 -6.33
CA ARG A 478 12.67 -9.24 -6.89
C ARG A 478 12.29 -8.49 -8.16
N GLU A 479 11.54 -9.11 -9.08
CA GLU A 479 11.00 -8.45 -10.28
C GLU A 479 10.17 -7.23 -9.91
N LYS A 480 9.20 -7.39 -9.02
CA LYS A 480 8.30 -6.30 -8.60
C LYS A 480 9.07 -5.14 -7.98
N VAL A 481 9.99 -5.40 -7.05
CA VAL A 481 10.74 -4.36 -6.34
C VAL A 481 11.73 -3.64 -7.25
N LYS A 482 12.45 -4.36 -8.12
CA LYS A 482 13.39 -3.73 -9.05
C LYS A 482 12.67 -2.85 -10.08
N ASN A 483 11.51 -3.26 -10.59
CA ASN A 483 10.71 -2.40 -11.49
C ASN A 483 10.04 -1.23 -10.76
N LEU A 484 9.58 -1.45 -9.53
CA LEU A 484 8.99 -0.43 -8.68
C LEU A 484 9.96 0.72 -8.41
N LEU A 485 11.16 0.40 -7.92
CA LEU A 485 12.18 1.40 -7.59
C LEU A 485 12.92 1.90 -8.83
N ASP A 486 13.13 1.02 -9.81
CA ASP A 486 13.93 1.24 -11.03
C ASP A 486 15.20 2.05 -10.74
N HIS A 487 15.99 1.57 -9.78
CA HIS A 487 17.20 2.26 -9.31
C HIS A 487 18.29 2.24 -10.39
N HIS A 488 18.73 3.42 -10.83
CA HIS A 488 19.76 3.56 -11.87
C HIS A 488 20.40 4.95 -11.77
N VAL A 489 21.40 5.23 -12.62
CA VAL A 489 22.00 6.58 -12.69
C VAL A 489 21.52 7.37 -13.90
N ILE A 490 21.37 8.68 -13.74
CA ILE A 490 21.02 9.62 -14.82
C ILE A 490 22.07 10.74 -14.93
N GLU A 491 22.38 11.15 -16.16
CA GLU A 491 23.32 12.24 -16.45
C GLU A 491 22.79 13.60 -15.94
N THR A 492 23.67 14.36 -15.29
CA THR A 492 23.46 15.73 -14.83
C THR A 492 24.01 16.73 -15.85
N ILE A 493 23.68 18.02 -15.71
CA ILE A 493 24.20 19.07 -16.61
C ILE A 493 25.73 19.18 -16.63
N ASP A 494 26.40 18.73 -15.55
CA ASP A 494 27.85 18.74 -15.43
C ASP A 494 28.52 17.52 -16.10
N GLY A 495 27.74 16.63 -16.75
CA GLY A 495 28.22 15.38 -17.36
C GLY A 495 28.51 14.26 -16.34
N HIS A 496 28.20 14.48 -15.06
CA HIS A 496 28.28 13.46 -14.02
C HIS A 496 26.98 12.64 -13.98
N TYR A 497 27.05 11.42 -13.47
CA TYR A 497 25.89 10.54 -13.30
C TYR A 497 25.46 10.47 -11.84
N SER A 498 24.18 10.74 -11.55
CA SER A 498 23.62 10.73 -10.21
C SER A 498 22.64 9.57 -10.01
N PRO A 499 22.72 8.80 -8.90
CA PRO A 499 21.76 7.75 -8.58
C PRO A 499 20.35 8.30 -8.37
N VAL A 500 19.37 7.63 -8.97
CA VAL A 500 17.96 7.99 -8.91
C VAL A 500 17.06 6.78 -8.66
N ILE A 501 15.95 7.01 -7.96
CA ILE A 501 14.85 6.05 -7.79
C ILE A 501 13.57 6.64 -8.38
N ARG A 502 12.63 5.77 -8.80
CA ARG A 502 11.34 6.20 -9.35
C ARG A 502 10.59 7.07 -8.34
N PHE A 503 9.98 8.15 -8.83
CA PHE A 503 9.10 8.99 -8.06
C PHE A 503 7.70 8.35 -7.95
N GLY A 504 7.05 8.49 -6.80
CA GLY A 504 5.67 8.01 -6.61
C GLY A 504 5.54 6.48 -6.60
N CYS A 505 6.52 5.77 -6.05
CA CYS A 505 6.44 4.31 -5.89
C CYS A 505 5.18 3.86 -5.12
N ASP A 506 4.66 4.71 -4.23
CA ASP A 506 3.44 4.48 -3.43
C ASP A 506 2.18 5.11 -4.03
N ALA A 507 2.19 5.48 -5.32
CA ALA A 507 1.05 6.12 -5.97
C ALA A 507 -0.18 5.19 -6.06
N TYR A 508 -1.31 5.70 -5.58
CA TYR A 508 -2.60 5.00 -5.62
C TYR A 508 -3.17 4.87 -7.03
N PHE A 509 -2.93 5.86 -7.89
CA PHE A 509 -3.57 5.98 -9.20
C PHE A 509 -2.68 5.38 -10.29
N LYS A 510 -3.29 4.58 -11.17
CA LYS A 510 -2.54 3.86 -12.23
C LYS A 510 -1.84 4.81 -13.18
N SER A 511 -2.43 5.96 -13.47
CA SER A 511 -1.86 7.01 -14.33
C SER A 511 -0.54 7.59 -13.79
N MET A 512 -0.24 7.40 -12.51
CA MET A 512 1.02 7.85 -11.89
C MET A 512 2.08 6.76 -11.83
N GLN A 513 1.71 5.50 -12.06
CA GLN A 513 2.62 4.37 -11.99
C GLN A 513 3.46 4.28 -13.27
N ASN A 514 4.71 3.82 -13.15
CA ASN A 514 5.64 3.61 -14.26
C ASN A 514 5.95 4.84 -15.13
N ARG A 515 5.62 6.06 -14.66
CA ARG A 515 6.06 7.29 -15.33
C ARG A 515 7.58 7.39 -15.29
N PRO A 516 8.25 7.94 -16.32
CA PRO A 516 9.71 8.07 -16.38
C PRO A 516 10.19 9.25 -15.51
N VAL A 517 9.64 9.36 -14.31
CA VAL A 517 9.93 10.41 -13.34
C VAL A 517 10.71 9.80 -12.19
N TYR A 518 11.86 10.38 -11.88
CA TYR A 518 12.80 9.87 -10.89
C TYR A 518 13.27 10.98 -9.95
N VAL A 519 13.82 10.61 -8.80
CA VAL A 519 14.33 11.53 -7.79
C VAL A 519 15.75 11.17 -7.40
N SER A 520 16.61 12.17 -7.20
CA SER A 520 18.01 11.96 -6.82
C SER A 520 18.22 12.02 -5.32
N LEU A 521 18.65 10.89 -4.75
CA LEU A 521 19.04 10.82 -3.34
C LEU A 521 20.34 11.58 -3.07
N GLU A 522 21.21 11.72 -4.06
CA GLU A 522 22.46 12.47 -3.92
C GLU A 522 22.20 13.97 -3.73
N HIS A 523 21.29 14.54 -4.52
CA HIS A 523 20.87 15.93 -4.36
C HIS A 523 20.22 16.14 -2.99
N LEU A 524 19.40 15.18 -2.53
CA LEU A 524 18.79 15.24 -1.21
C LEU A 524 19.84 15.29 -0.08
N HIS A 525 20.91 14.50 -0.18
CA HIS A 525 22.04 14.58 0.77
C HIS A 525 22.78 15.92 0.73
N LYS A 526 22.80 16.58 -0.43
CA LYS A 526 23.31 17.96 -0.59
C LYS A 526 22.29 19.03 -0.15
N GLY A 527 21.13 18.61 0.34
CA GLY A 527 20.08 19.50 0.81
C GLY A 527 19.24 20.11 -0.31
N MET A 528 19.13 19.47 -1.48
CA MET A 528 18.30 19.91 -2.61
C MET A 528 17.22 18.89 -2.96
N LEU A 529 16.02 19.35 -3.33
CA LEU A 529 14.99 18.48 -3.89
C LEU A 529 15.18 18.45 -5.41
N ALA A 530 15.51 17.30 -5.98
CA ALA A 530 15.76 17.15 -7.41
C ALA A 530 14.95 15.98 -7.99
N GLY A 531 14.07 16.31 -8.93
CA GLY A 531 13.32 15.35 -9.73
C GLY A 531 13.78 15.43 -11.18
N VAL A 532 13.66 14.35 -11.93
CA VAL A 532 14.08 14.27 -13.32
C VAL A 532 13.08 13.47 -14.15
N VAL A 533 12.84 13.95 -15.36
CA VAL A 533 12.04 13.27 -16.38
C VAL A 533 13.02 12.69 -17.41
N GLU A 534 13.01 11.37 -17.56
CA GLU A 534 13.84 10.65 -18.52
C GLU A 534 13.10 10.55 -19.86
N THR A 535 13.69 11.09 -20.93
CA THR A 535 13.15 10.99 -22.30
C THR A 535 14.22 10.50 -23.27
N PRO A 536 13.84 10.04 -24.48
CA PRO A 536 14.81 9.70 -25.52
C PRO A 536 15.74 10.86 -25.94
N ARG A 537 15.44 12.12 -25.58
CA ARG A 537 16.29 13.27 -25.90
C ARG A 537 17.30 13.63 -24.82
N GLY A 538 17.16 13.03 -23.64
CA GLY A 538 18.01 13.29 -22.48
C GLY A 538 17.20 13.71 -21.25
N PRO A 539 17.86 13.79 -20.10
CA PRO A 539 17.18 14.06 -18.84
C PRO A 539 16.81 15.54 -18.67
N SER A 540 15.58 15.78 -18.23
CA SER A 540 15.10 17.11 -17.85
C SER A 540 14.95 17.19 -16.34
N TRP A 541 15.81 17.97 -15.68
CA TRP A 541 15.85 18.09 -14.22
C TRP A 541 14.99 19.27 -13.72
N LEU A 542 14.25 19.06 -12.63
CA LEU A 542 13.49 20.06 -11.89
C LEU A 542 13.97 20.07 -10.43
N LEU A 543 14.60 21.17 -10.05
CA LEU A 543 15.19 21.35 -8.73
C LEU A 543 14.44 22.42 -7.95
N ILE A 544 14.37 22.23 -6.63
CA ILE A 544 14.06 23.28 -5.67
C ILE A 544 15.24 23.39 -4.71
N GLU A 545 15.78 24.60 -4.58
CA GLU A 545 16.73 24.95 -3.53
C GLU A 545 15.95 25.20 -2.23
N PRO A 546 16.04 24.32 -1.23
CA PRO A 546 15.36 24.52 0.04
C PRO A 546 16.08 25.63 0.81
N ARG A 547 15.31 26.58 1.33
CA ARG A 547 15.84 27.61 2.23
C ARG A 547 15.93 27.07 3.66
N GLU A 548 16.90 27.57 4.43
CA GLU A 548 16.83 27.47 5.90
C GLU A 548 15.51 28.08 6.39
N GLY A 549 14.66 27.22 6.96
CA GLY A 549 13.32 27.59 7.42
C GLY A 549 12.82 26.60 8.46
N ASN A 550 11.70 26.95 9.11
CA ASN A 550 11.03 26.05 10.03
C ASN A 550 10.48 24.80 9.29
N GLU A 551 10.02 23.81 10.03
CA GLU A 551 9.50 22.56 9.47
C GLU A 551 8.35 22.77 8.47
N GLN A 552 7.50 23.78 8.70
CA GLN A 552 6.36 24.12 7.84
C GLN A 552 6.82 24.58 6.45
N MET A 553 7.84 25.43 6.37
CA MET A 553 8.40 25.86 5.08
C MET A 553 8.98 24.69 4.31
N ARG A 554 9.74 23.80 4.98
CA ARG A 554 10.28 22.60 4.34
C ARG A 554 9.17 21.69 3.80
N HIS A 555 8.10 21.50 4.56
CA HIS A 555 6.94 20.73 4.12
C HIS A 555 6.26 21.38 2.91
N LEU A 556 6.03 22.69 2.92
CA LEU A 556 5.44 23.40 1.78
C LEU A 556 6.29 23.25 0.50
N LEU A 557 7.61 23.42 0.60
CA LEU A 557 8.51 23.28 -0.55
C LEU A 557 8.50 21.85 -1.09
N TYR A 558 8.41 20.85 -0.21
CA TYR A 558 8.25 19.46 -0.62
C TYR A 558 6.92 19.24 -1.37
N GLU A 559 5.79 19.72 -0.85
CA GLU A 559 4.47 19.60 -1.50
C GLU A 559 4.43 20.30 -2.87
N MET A 560 5.05 21.48 -2.98
CA MET A 560 5.21 22.19 -4.24
C MET A 560 6.03 21.35 -5.23
N TRP A 561 7.22 20.89 -4.82
CA TRP A 561 8.09 20.08 -5.66
C TRP A 561 7.41 18.79 -6.13
N SER A 562 6.86 18.02 -5.20
CA SER A 562 6.25 16.71 -5.44
C SER A 562 4.98 16.80 -6.31
N GLY A 563 4.22 17.89 -6.19
CA GLY A 563 3.06 18.14 -7.04
C GLY A 563 3.44 18.59 -8.45
N PHE A 564 4.41 19.51 -8.59
CA PHE A 564 4.77 20.06 -9.90
C PHE A 564 5.61 19.11 -10.75
N ILE A 565 6.40 18.19 -10.17
CA ILE A 565 7.15 17.22 -10.98
C ILE A 565 6.22 16.35 -11.85
N GLY A 566 5.02 16.04 -11.36
CA GLY A 566 4.00 15.33 -12.12
C GLY A 566 3.44 16.13 -13.31
N LEU A 567 3.38 17.46 -13.24
CA LEU A 567 3.01 18.30 -14.39
C LEU A 567 4.19 18.58 -15.32
N TYR A 568 5.39 18.64 -14.74
CA TYR A 568 6.62 18.85 -15.47
C TYR A 568 6.87 17.75 -16.50
N ASP A 569 6.66 16.49 -16.12
CA ASP A 569 6.70 15.34 -17.03
C ASP A 569 5.80 15.53 -18.26
N ARG A 570 4.50 15.84 -18.03
CA ARG A 570 3.55 16.10 -19.13
C ARG A 570 4.03 17.25 -20.04
N LEU A 571 4.55 18.32 -19.43
CA LEU A 571 5.06 19.48 -20.15
C LEU A 571 6.30 19.16 -21.00
N VAL A 572 7.24 18.37 -20.48
CA VAL A 572 8.44 17.94 -21.21
C VAL A 572 8.04 17.17 -22.46
N PHE A 573 7.16 16.16 -22.35
CA PHE A 573 6.71 15.39 -23.52
C PHE A 573 5.95 16.24 -24.56
N GLU A 574 5.09 17.16 -24.13
CA GLU A 574 4.38 18.08 -25.03
C GLU A 574 5.35 19.00 -25.80
N ILE A 575 6.35 19.56 -25.11
CA ILE A 575 7.37 20.42 -25.74
C ILE A 575 8.19 19.62 -26.76
N GLU A 576 8.59 18.40 -26.40
CA GLU A 576 9.35 17.54 -27.30
C GLU A 576 8.54 17.18 -28.56
N ALA A 577 7.25 16.88 -28.41
CA ALA A 577 6.36 16.60 -29.55
C ALA A 577 6.24 17.81 -30.50
N LEU A 578 6.14 19.03 -29.96
CA LEU A 578 6.03 20.26 -30.74
C LEU A 578 7.33 20.69 -31.42
N HIS A 579 8.48 20.31 -30.86
CA HIS A 579 9.78 20.71 -31.35
C HIS A 579 10.68 19.50 -31.67
N PRO A 580 10.42 18.71 -32.72
CA PRO A 580 11.10 17.43 -32.97
C PRO A 580 12.61 17.51 -33.30
N LYS A 581 13.16 18.70 -33.55
CA LYS A 581 14.54 18.93 -34.04
C LYS A 581 15.47 19.61 -33.03
N THR A 582 15.15 19.54 -31.74
CA THR A 582 15.85 20.29 -30.68
C THR A 582 17.15 19.64 -30.22
N LEU A 583 17.93 20.39 -29.45
CA LEU A 583 19.17 19.92 -28.81
C LEU A 583 18.92 18.76 -27.85
N THR A 584 19.72 17.71 -27.94
CA THR A 584 19.75 16.57 -27.03
C THR A 584 20.69 16.82 -25.84
N GLY A 585 20.51 16.10 -24.74
CA GLY A 585 21.34 16.17 -23.54
C GLY A 585 20.67 16.88 -22.37
N ALA A 586 21.28 16.76 -21.19
CA ALA A 586 20.72 17.20 -19.92
C ALA A 586 20.33 18.70 -19.92
N ILE A 587 19.19 19.01 -19.30
CA ILE A 587 18.75 20.37 -19.00
C ILE A 587 18.29 20.45 -17.55
N GLU A 588 18.33 21.65 -16.97
CA GLU A 588 17.95 21.86 -15.58
C GLU A 588 17.11 23.13 -15.39
N ILE A 589 16.03 23.00 -14.63
CA ILE A 589 15.21 24.12 -14.14
C ILE A 589 15.26 24.15 -12.62
N CYS A 590 15.76 25.25 -12.06
CA CYS A 590 15.75 25.50 -10.62
C CYS A 590 14.61 26.47 -10.26
N LEU A 591 13.78 26.08 -9.29
CA LEU A 591 12.72 26.88 -8.72
C LEU A 591 13.20 27.50 -7.40
N ASP A 592 13.32 28.83 -7.38
CA ASP A 592 13.81 29.62 -6.25
C ASP A 592 12.64 30.29 -5.51
N PHE A 593 12.29 29.71 -4.37
CA PHE A 593 11.29 30.23 -3.41
C PHE A 593 11.93 31.08 -2.30
N GLY A 594 13.19 31.50 -2.46
CA GLY A 594 13.98 32.16 -1.43
C GLY A 594 13.36 33.44 -0.86
N GLU A 595 12.56 34.16 -1.65
CA GLU A 595 11.86 35.38 -1.21
C GLU A 595 10.44 35.14 -0.69
N VAL A 596 9.87 33.94 -0.87
CA VAL A 596 8.48 33.61 -0.52
C VAL A 596 8.27 33.57 0.99
N VAL A 597 7.18 34.20 1.45
CA VAL A 597 6.79 34.26 2.87
C VAL A 597 5.50 33.46 3.08
N VAL A 598 5.48 32.64 4.14
CA VAL A 598 4.26 32.00 4.64
C VAL A 598 3.61 32.92 5.67
N PHE A 599 2.39 33.37 5.39
CA PHE A 599 1.64 34.26 6.29
C PHE A 599 0.95 33.45 7.39
N GLU A 600 1.03 33.92 8.63
CA GLU A 600 0.24 33.34 9.75
C GLU A 600 -1.25 33.71 9.63
N ASP A 601 -1.54 34.91 9.12
CA ASP A 601 -2.89 35.41 8.88
C ASP A 601 -3.31 35.32 7.41
N TYR A 602 -4.60 35.06 7.19
CA TYR A 602 -5.19 35.13 5.85
C TYR A 602 -5.07 36.55 5.27
N ARG A 603 -4.44 36.67 4.09
CA ARG A 603 -4.35 37.93 3.36
C ARG A 603 -5.36 37.93 2.22
N GLU A 604 -6.34 38.83 2.28
CA GLU A 604 -7.22 39.03 1.14
C GLU A 604 -6.40 39.51 -0.07
N PRO A 605 -6.62 38.92 -1.26
CA PRO A 605 -6.17 39.54 -2.49
C PRO A 605 -6.84 40.93 -2.56
N GLN A 606 -6.09 42.00 -2.27
CA GLN A 606 -6.62 43.35 -2.38
C GLN A 606 -7.01 43.58 -3.84
N SER A 607 -8.27 43.94 -4.08
CA SER A 607 -8.77 44.24 -5.43
C SER A 607 -7.93 45.36 -6.05
N GLY A 608 -7.15 45.03 -7.08
CA GLY A 608 -6.30 45.97 -7.83
C GLY A 608 -4.80 45.92 -7.54
N VAL A 609 -4.32 45.14 -6.56
CA VAL A 609 -2.89 44.91 -6.36
C VAL A 609 -2.45 43.73 -7.23
N LEU A 610 -1.72 44.00 -8.32
CA LEU A 610 -1.08 42.94 -9.10
C LEU A 610 0.08 42.38 -8.28
N ILE A 611 0.01 41.09 -7.95
CA ILE A 611 1.18 40.34 -7.49
C ILE A 611 2.06 40.10 -8.72
N ASP A 612 3.36 40.35 -8.60
CA ASP A 612 4.32 40.15 -9.69
C ASP A 612 4.30 38.69 -10.18
N LYS A 613 4.57 38.49 -11.47
CA LYS A 613 4.76 37.13 -12.03
C LYS A 613 6.15 36.59 -11.66
N PRO A 614 6.34 35.25 -11.59
CA PRO A 614 7.67 34.69 -11.40
C PRO A 614 8.64 35.13 -12.50
N LYS A 615 9.88 35.41 -12.13
CA LYS A 615 10.93 35.87 -13.06
C LYS A 615 11.75 34.68 -13.55
N VAL A 616 11.84 34.52 -14.87
CA VAL A 616 12.62 33.45 -15.51
C VAL A 616 13.94 34.01 -16.05
N THR A 617 15.05 33.38 -15.69
CA THR A 617 16.40 33.69 -16.19
C THR A 617 17.00 32.44 -16.82
N VAL A 618 17.45 32.51 -18.08
CA VAL A 618 17.95 31.33 -18.83
C VAL A 618 19.44 31.50 -19.15
N ASN A 619 20.22 30.44 -18.96
CA ASN A 619 21.61 30.33 -19.36
C ASN A 619 21.75 29.19 -20.40
N LEU A 620 21.91 29.57 -21.67
CA LEU A 620 21.99 28.60 -22.77
C LEU A 620 23.31 27.80 -22.76
N ASP A 621 24.41 28.42 -22.34
CA ASP A 621 25.73 27.76 -22.30
C ASP A 621 25.76 26.62 -21.27
N LYS A 622 25.14 26.85 -20.11
CA LYS A 622 25.00 25.84 -19.05
C LYS A 622 23.76 24.95 -19.21
N ARG A 623 22.88 25.27 -20.16
CA ARG A 623 21.57 24.63 -20.34
C ARG A 623 20.69 24.64 -19.07
N THR A 624 20.72 25.75 -18.33
CA THR A 624 19.97 25.93 -17.08
C THR A 624 18.95 27.07 -17.16
N ALA A 625 17.87 26.98 -16.39
CA ALA A 625 16.93 28.08 -16.16
C ALA A 625 16.60 28.23 -14.67
N LEU A 626 16.52 29.48 -14.19
CA LEU A 626 16.14 29.83 -12.83
C LEU A 626 14.78 30.53 -12.85
N VAL A 627 13.83 30.03 -12.06
CA VAL A 627 12.50 30.63 -11.86
C VAL A 627 12.42 31.18 -10.43
N LYS A 628 12.42 32.51 -10.29
CA LYS A 628 12.39 33.18 -9.00
C LYS A 628 10.98 33.66 -8.65
N PHE A 629 10.47 33.27 -7.49
CA PHE A 629 9.11 33.59 -7.02
C PHE A 629 9.09 34.82 -6.10
N PRO A 630 8.12 35.74 -6.25
CA PRO A 630 7.99 36.93 -5.40
C PRO A 630 7.44 36.59 -4.01
N SER A 631 7.66 37.49 -3.04
CA SER A 631 7.34 37.25 -1.62
C SER A 631 5.90 36.85 -1.31
N ASP A 632 4.95 37.45 -2.01
CA ASP A 632 3.51 37.29 -1.79
C ASP A 632 2.86 36.23 -2.70
N PHE A 633 3.67 35.42 -3.41
CA PHE A 633 3.20 34.47 -4.43
C PHE A 633 2.13 33.47 -3.93
N LEU A 634 2.19 33.06 -2.66
CA LEU A 634 1.27 32.07 -2.10
C LEU A 634 -0.20 32.52 -2.09
N ILE A 635 -0.48 33.82 -2.19
CA ILE A 635 -1.85 34.35 -2.27
C ILE A 635 -2.62 33.76 -3.46
N HIS A 636 -1.93 33.43 -4.57
CA HIS A 636 -2.57 32.83 -5.74
C HIS A 636 -3.20 31.44 -5.50
N PHE A 637 -2.87 30.76 -4.38
CA PHE A 637 -3.44 29.47 -4.00
C PHE A 637 -4.60 29.58 -2.98
N GLN A 638 -4.96 30.80 -2.55
CA GLN A 638 -6.03 31.08 -1.57
C GLN A 638 -7.43 31.29 -2.21
N GLN A 639 -7.64 30.77 -3.41
CA GLN A 639 -8.86 30.90 -4.20
C GLN A 639 -9.19 29.54 -4.85
N PRO A 640 -10.44 29.28 -5.31
CA PRO A 640 -10.81 27.98 -5.87
C PRO A 640 -10.21 27.68 -7.26
N GLU A 641 -9.79 28.68 -8.03
CA GLU A 641 -9.16 28.52 -9.35
C GLU A 641 -7.65 28.24 -9.26
N ASN A 642 -7.10 27.56 -10.28
CA ASN A 642 -5.70 27.14 -10.35
C ASN A 642 -4.72 28.21 -10.88
N ILE A 643 -4.88 29.47 -10.46
CA ILE A 643 -4.06 30.58 -10.94
C ILE A 643 -2.58 30.40 -10.55
N GLY A 644 -2.32 29.98 -9.31
CA GLY A 644 -0.95 29.74 -8.82
C GLY A 644 -0.25 28.67 -9.63
N GLU A 645 -0.92 27.54 -9.87
CA GLU A 645 -0.41 26.43 -10.68
C GLU A 645 -0.12 26.85 -12.12
N LYS A 646 -1.02 27.62 -12.75
CA LYS A 646 -0.79 28.16 -14.09
C LYS A 646 0.44 29.06 -14.16
N LEU A 647 0.67 29.92 -13.16
CA LEU A 647 1.83 30.82 -13.13
C LEU A 647 3.15 30.06 -12.95
N VAL A 648 3.17 29.04 -12.08
CA VAL A 648 4.35 28.16 -11.93
C VAL A 648 4.64 27.45 -13.25
N LEU A 649 3.65 26.74 -13.79
CA LEU A 649 3.82 25.91 -14.98
C LEU A 649 4.19 26.73 -16.21
N HIS A 650 3.58 27.91 -16.39
CA HIS A 650 3.92 28.84 -17.45
C HIS A 650 5.38 29.33 -17.35
N SER A 651 5.87 29.60 -16.13
CA SER A 651 7.25 30.03 -15.92
C SER A 651 8.26 28.91 -16.21
N ILE A 652 7.92 27.67 -15.84
CA ILE A 652 8.68 26.47 -16.20
C ILE A 652 8.69 26.27 -17.72
N ALA A 653 7.53 26.36 -18.37
CA ALA A 653 7.39 26.22 -19.83
C ALA A 653 8.25 27.25 -20.58
N LYS A 654 8.26 28.51 -20.11
CA LYS A 654 9.13 29.56 -20.67
C LYS A 654 10.61 29.20 -20.57
N GLY A 655 11.05 28.67 -19.44
CA GLY A 655 12.42 28.17 -19.25
C GLY A 655 12.74 27.00 -20.19
N LEU A 656 11.90 25.97 -20.21
CA LEU A 656 12.07 24.79 -21.07
C LEU A 656 12.13 25.16 -22.55
N VAL A 657 11.15 25.90 -23.06
CA VAL A 657 11.08 26.28 -24.47
C VAL A 657 12.33 27.05 -24.90
N SER A 658 12.83 27.96 -24.04
CA SER A 658 14.08 28.70 -24.31
C SER A 658 15.28 27.76 -24.46
N LEU A 659 15.41 26.77 -23.56
CA LEU A 659 16.49 25.79 -23.55
C LEU A 659 16.42 24.83 -24.75
N TYR A 660 15.22 24.33 -25.09
CA TYR A 660 15.00 23.43 -26.21
C TYR A 660 15.25 24.12 -27.57
N GLN A 661 14.82 25.38 -27.71
CA GLN A 661 15.04 26.17 -28.93
C GLN A 661 16.46 26.74 -29.04
N GLY A 662 17.23 26.75 -27.94
CA GLY A 662 18.56 27.36 -27.90
C GLY A 662 18.53 28.88 -28.09
N SER A 663 17.46 29.56 -27.67
CA SER A 663 17.31 31.01 -27.86
C SER A 663 16.70 31.67 -26.62
N THR A 664 17.19 32.86 -26.28
CA THR A 664 16.63 33.72 -25.22
C THR A 664 15.71 34.81 -25.80
N GLY A 665 15.27 34.64 -27.05
CA GLY A 665 14.40 35.58 -27.75
C GLY A 665 13.03 35.73 -27.09
N THR A 666 12.24 36.70 -27.57
CA THR A 666 10.86 36.87 -27.11
C THR A 666 10.03 35.68 -27.60
N ILE A 667 9.70 34.78 -26.69
CA ILE A 667 8.76 33.68 -26.94
C ILE A 667 7.35 34.26 -27.08
N ASP A 668 6.58 33.76 -28.03
CA ASP A 668 5.16 34.09 -28.14
C ASP A 668 4.40 33.68 -26.87
N GLU A 669 3.91 34.67 -26.14
CA GLU A 669 3.14 34.45 -24.91
C GLU A 669 1.84 33.69 -25.18
N ALA A 670 1.20 33.88 -26.34
CA ALA A 670 -0.02 33.14 -26.70
C ALA A 670 0.26 31.64 -26.84
N PHE A 671 1.39 31.28 -27.46
CA PHE A 671 1.87 29.90 -27.54
C PHE A 671 2.14 29.30 -26.14
N LEU A 672 2.81 30.04 -25.24
CA LEU A 672 3.07 29.56 -23.87
C LEU A 672 1.78 29.34 -23.07
N TYR A 673 0.79 30.22 -23.24
CA TYR A 673 -0.53 30.03 -22.62
C TYR A 673 -1.26 28.82 -23.17
N ASP A 674 -1.25 28.60 -24.48
CA ASP A 674 -1.85 27.42 -25.10
C ASP A 674 -1.18 26.12 -24.62
N LEU A 675 0.15 26.08 -24.59
CA LEU A 675 0.93 24.96 -24.06
C LEU A 675 0.61 24.68 -22.59
N THR A 676 0.58 25.72 -21.76
CA THR A 676 0.24 25.60 -20.32
C THR A 676 -1.18 25.07 -20.14
N ASN A 677 -2.14 25.56 -20.94
CA ASN A 677 -3.54 25.13 -20.87
C ASN A 677 -3.72 23.67 -21.34
N ARG A 678 -2.94 23.22 -22.32
CA ARG A 678 -2.94 21.81 -22.76
C ARG A 678 -2.47 20.86 -21.65
N VAL A 679 -1.45 21.25 -20.88
CA VAL A 679 -0.92 20.42 -19.80
C VAL A 679 -1.78 20.48 -18.53
N ILE A 680 -2.27 21.67 -18.17
CA ILE A 680 -3.02 21.86 -16.92
C ILE A 680 -4.52 21.56 -17.05
N GLY A 681 -5.06 21.53 -18.27
CA GLY A 681 -6.46 21.25 -18.53
C GLY A 681 -7.43 22.20 -17.82
N THR A 682 -8.29 21.63 -16.97
CA THR A 682 -9.42 22.34 -16.34
C THR A 682 -8.99 23.21 -15.15
N SER A 683 -9.88 24.08 -14.68
CA SER A 683 -9.64 24.85 -13.44
C SER A 683 -9.63 23.98 -12.17
N GLY A 684 -10.03 22.71 -12.28
CA GLY A 684 -10.00 21.75 -11.18
C GLY A 684 -8.60 21.22 -10.88
N MET A 685 -7.66 21.26 -11.83
CA MET A 685 -6.30 20.77 -11.61
C MET A 685 -5.52 21.70 -10.69
N ARG A 686 -5.47 21.29 -9.41
CA ARG A 686 -4.83 22.03 -8.33
C ARG A 686 -3.88 21.14 -7.56
N ILE A 687 -2.74 21.72 -7.18
CA ILE A 687 -1.67 21.03 -6.45
C ILE A 687 -1.70 21.47 -4.99
N LEU A 688 -1.76 22.77 -4.74
CA LEU A 688 -1.66 23.33 -3.40
C LEU A 688 -3.00 23.95 -2.99
N HIS A 689 -3.46 23.61 -1.78
CA HIS A 689 -4.72 24.09 -1.22
C HIS A 689 -4.47 24.90 0.05
N LEU A 690 -4.64 26.23 -0.03
CA LEU A 690 -4.55 27.10 1.15
C LEU A 690 -5.96 27.47 1.64
N PHE A 691 -6.42 26.78 2.68
CA PHE A 691 -7.71 27.03 3.32
C PHE A 691 -7.58 27.96 4.52
N SER A 692 -8.58 28.82 4.73
CA SER A 692 -8.71 29.60 5.97
C SER A 692 -9.59 28.86 6.97
N THR A 693 -9.12 28.65 8.20
CA THR A 693 -9.94 28.14 9.30
C THR A 693 -10.33 29.30 10.23
N ARG A 694 -11.57 29.29 10.73
CA ARG A 694 -12.05 30.31 11.70
C ARG A 694 -12.15 29.77 13.11
N TYR A 695 -12.46 28.49 13.24
CA TYR A 695 -12.58 27.83 14.53
C TYR A 695 -11.22 27.22 14.90
N PRO A 696 -10.65 27.55 16.08
CA PRO A 696 -9.38 26.99 16.52
C PRO A 696 -9.34 25.45 16.47
N ILE A 697 -10.48 24.80 16.70
CA ILE A 697 -10.57 23.33 16.60
C ILE A 697 -10.38 22.82 15.17
N GLU A 698 -10.84 23.54 14.14
CA GLU A 698 -10.62 23.15 12.74
C GLU A 698 -9.15 23.31 12.34
N HIS A 699 -8.47 24.31 12.91
CA HIS A 699 -7.03 24.44 12.77
C HIS A 699 -6.28 23.30 13.47
N LEU A 700 -6.66 22.93 14.70
CA LEU A 700 -6.06 21.80 15.41
C LEU A 700 -6.24 20.48 14.64
N LEU A 701 -7.46 20.18 14.21
CA LEU A 701 -7.81 18.98 13.43
C LEU A 701 -7.10 18.94 12.07
N ALA A 702 -6.80 20.09 11.46
CA ALA A 702 -6.04 20.13 10.20
C ALA A 702 -4.53 19.96 10.43
N ARG A 703 -3.98 20.52 11.53
CA ARG A 703 -2.54 20.55 11.80
C ARG A 703 -1.99 19.26 12.39
N GLN A 704 -2.72 18.59 13.28
CA GLN A 704 -2.28 17.32 13.87
C GLN A 704 -2.62 16.14 12.96
N GLY A 705 -2.06 16.15 11.74
CA GLY A 705 -2.06 15.03 10.80
C GLY A 705 -1.62 13.73 11.45
N GLN A 706 -2.56 12.85 11.80
CA GLN A 706 -2.25 11.51 12.28
C GLN A 706 -2.18 10.56 11.08
N LYS A 707 -1.09 9.78 10.99
CA LYS A 707 -0.96 8.78 9.93
C LYS A 707 -2.07 7.74 10.10
N THR A 708 -2.91 7.60 9.08
CA THR A 708 -4.00 6.62 9.07
C THR A 708 -3.44 5.21 9.23
N ILE A 709 -4.09 4.47 10.12
CA ILE A 709 -3.79 3.08 10.40
C ILE A 709 -4.92 2.27 9.80
N PHE A 710 -4.60 1.36 8.89
CA PHE A 710 -5.57 0.44 8.31
C PHE A 710 -5.47 -0.93 8.97
N LEU A 711 -6.44 -1.79 8.66
CA LEU A 711 -6.47 -3.16 9.15
C LEU A 711 -5.25 -3.93 8.60
N ALA A 712 -4.43 -4.47 9.49
CA ALA A 712 -3.32 -5.34 9.12
C ALA A 712 -3.88 -6.66 8.55
N GLN A 713 -3.78 -6.83 7.23
CA GLN A 713 -4.35 -7.98 6.54
C GLN A 713 -3.72 -9.29 7.01
N GLU A 714 -2.43 -9.26 7.32
CA GLU A 714 -1.66 -10.39 7.79
C GLU A 714 -2.11 -10.91 9.18
N ASP A 715 -2.55 -10.02 10.07
CA ASP A 715 -3.11 -10.40 11.38
C ASP A 715 -4.57 -10.84 11.24
N PHE A 716 -5.31 -10.26 10.30
CA PHE A 716 -6.68 -10.66 9.98
C PHE A 716 -6.73 -12.08 9.42
N VAL A 717 -5.89 -12.40 8.43
CA VAL A 717 -5.78 -13.75 7.86
C VAL A 717 -5.32 -14.74 8.91
N PHE A 718 -4.28 -14.41 9.68
CA PHE A 718 -3.77 -15.27 10.75
C PHE A 718 -4.83 -15.57 11.82
N SER A 719 -5.70 -14.61 12.14
CA SER A 719 -6.79 -14.80 13.10
C SER A 719 -7.88 -15.77 12.64
N LYS A 720 -7.92 -16.15 11.35
CA LYS A 720 -8.89 -17.12 10.81
C LYS A 720 -8.44 -18.59 10.99
N LEU A 721 -7.16 -18.83 11.25
CA LEU A 721 -6.66 -20.18 11.45
C LEU A 721 -7.30 -20.84 12.67
N ARG A 722 -7.61 -22.14 12.57
CA ARG A 722 -8.23 -22.94 13.64
C ARG A 722 -9.56 -22.40 14.16
N LEU A 723 -10.27 -21.57 13.40
CA LEU A 723 -11.46 -20.87 13.87
C LEU A 723 -12.62 -21.80 14.19
N SER A 724 -12.86 -22.82 13.36
CA SER A 724 -13.96 -23.79 13.50
C SER A 724 -13.80 -24.80 14.63
N GLU A 725 -12.58 -24.94 15.16
CA GLU A 725 -12.29 -25.93 16.20
C GLU A 725 -13.09 -25.69 17.47
N ASN A 726 -13.63 -26.77 18.03
CA ASN A 726 -14.49 -26.78 19.21
C ASN A 726 -15.78 -25.96 19.06
N CYS A 727 -16.13 -25.51 17.84
CA CYS A 727 -17.39 -24.78 17.57
C CYS A 727 -18.47 -25.72 16.99
N THR A 728 -18.09 -26.83 16.36
CA THR A 728 -19.02 -27.79 15.76
C THR A 728 -18.50 -29.23 15.90
N SER A 729 -19.41 -30.20 15.80
CA SER A 729 -19.10 -31.63 15.67
C SER A 729 -18.84 -32.06 14.22
N VAL A 730 -19.19 -31.22 13.24
CA VAL A 730 -18.92 -31.46 11.83
C VAL A 730 -17.42 -31.40 11.58
N LYS A 731 -16.85 -32.45 10.98
CA LYS A 731 -15.42 -32.54 10.71
C LYS A 731 -15.00 -31.53 9.63
N THR A 732 -13.78 -31.00 9.74
CA THR A 732 -13.13 -30.22 8.68
C THR A 732 -13.11 -31.01 7.37
N GLY A 733 -13.18 -30.30 6.24
CA GLY A 733 -13.40 -30.87 4.90
C GLY A 733 -14.86 -31.10 4.50
N ASN A 734 -15.81 -30.90 5.42
CA ASN A 734 -17.26 -31.01 5.15
C ASN A 734 -17.97 -29.66 5.26
N SER A 735 -19.29 -29.65 5.00
CA SER A 735 -20.13 -28.45 5.05
C SER A 735 -21.28 -28.59 6.04
N ILE A 736 -21.66 -27.46 6.66
CA ILE A 736 -22.91 -27.29 7.42
C ILE A 736 -23.95 -26.70 6.47
N THR A 737 -25.14 -27.29 6.39
CA THR A 737 -26.19 -26.90 5.41
C THR A 737 -27.50 -26.46 6.05
N SER A 738 -27.69 -26.67 7.36
CA SER A 738 -28.89 -26.27 8.07
C SER A 738 -28.79 -24.82 8.56
N LYS A 739 -29.87 -24.04 8.41
CA LYS A 739 -29.95 -22.65 8.91
C LYS A 739 -29.72 -22.56 10.42
N SER A 740 -30.28 -23.49 11.20
CA SER A 740 -30.11 -23.51 12.65
C SER A 740 -28.67 -23.85 13.03
N GLU A 741 -28.13 -24.94 12.49
CA GLU A 741 -26.77 -25.39 12.81
C GLU A 741 -25.72 -24.37 12.34
N SER A 742 -25.95 -23.71 11.20
CA SER A 742 -25.07 -22.65 10.70
C SER A 742 -25.02 -21.47 11.65
N ASN A 743 -26.18 -21.00 12.15
CA ASN A 743 -26.20 -19.90 13.11
C ASN A 743 -25.62 -20.31 14.46
N ASP A 744 -25.90 -21.52 14.96
CA ASP A 744 -25.32 -22.03 16.20
C ASP A 744 -23.78 -22.12 16.11
N PHE A 745 -23.26 -22.57 14.97
CA PHE A 745 -21.83 -22.57 14.68
C PHE A 745 -21.24 -21.15 14.69
N LEU A 746 -21.84 -20.22 13.94
CA LEU A 746 -21.36 -18.84 13.84
C LEU A 746 -21.41 -18.12 15.19
N HIS A 747 -22.45 -18.32 16.00
CA HIS A 747 -22.51 -17.79 17.37
C HIS A 747 -21.35 -18.30 18.24
N ARG A 748 -21.05 -19.61 18.19
CA ARG A 748 -19.91 -20.17 18.93
C ARG A 748 -18.58 -19.63 18.44
N VAL A 749 -18.44 -19.37 17.15
CA VAL A 749 -17.25 -18.72 16.57
C VAL A 749 -17.13 -17.27 17.08
N VAL A 750 -18.23 -16.50 17.11
CA VAL A 750 -18.26 -15.16 17.71
C VAL A 750 -17.82 -15.22 19.18
N ASP A 751 -18.36 -16.14 19.97
CA ASP A 751 -17.98 -16.31 21.38
C ASP A 751 -16.51 -16.67 21.54
N LYS A 752 -15.97 -17.52 20.66
CA LYS A 752 -14.55 -17.88 20.65
C LYS A 752 -13.66 -16.66 20.38
N ILE A 753 -13.97 -15.86 19.37
CA ILE A 753 -13.20 -14.64 19.07
C ILE A 753 -13.34 -13.62 20.19
N TRP A 754 -14.55 -13.44 20.73
CA TRP A 754 -14.80 -12.56 21.87
C TRP A 754 -13.96 -12.96 23.09
N ASN A 755 -13.90 -14.26 23.42
CA ASN A 755 -13.10 -14.74 24.54
C ASN A 755 -11.58 -14.51 24.31
N GLN A 756 -11.10 -14.59 23.07
CA GLN A 756 -9.72 -14.22 22.73
C GLN A 756 -9.47 -12.71 22.94
N LEU A 757 -10.36 -11.85 22.43
CA LEU A 757 -10.30 -10.40 22.62
C LEU A 757 -10.33 -10.03 24.10
N ARG A 758 -11.28 -10.58 24.88
CA ARG A 758 -11.38 -10.39 26.32
C ARG A 758 -10.09 -10.77 27.04
N LYS A 759 -9.46 -11.88 26.68
CA LYS A 759 -8.18 -12.31 27.27
C LYS A 759 -7.06 -11.31 26.99
N LEU A 760 -7.00 -10.76 25.78
CA LEU A 760 -6.02 -9.71 25.42
C LEU A 760 -6.30 -8.42 26.19
N LEU A 761 -7.54 -7.92 26.14
CA LEU A 761 -7.94 -6.66 26.79
C LEU A 761 -7.68 -6.67 28.31
N LYS A 762 -7.89 -7.81 28.99
CA LYS A 762 -7.63 -7.95 30.43
C LYS A 762 -6.15 -7.82 30.83
N GLN A 763 -5.23 -7.88 29.89
CA GLN A 763 -3.80 -7.71 30.14
C GLN A 763 -3.33 -6.27 29.89
N LEU A 764 -4.17 -5.46 29.25
CA LEU A 764 -3.78 -4.14 28.74
C LEU A 764 -4.27 -3.02 29.65
N ASP A 765 -3.46 -1.98 29.81
CA ASP A 765 -3.87 -0.77 30.52
C ASP A 765 -5.01 -0.06 29.79
N ARG A 766 -6.11 0.20 30.51
CA ARG A 766 -7.30 0.84 29.95
C ARG A 766 -7.01 2.20 29.33
N THR A 767 -6.20 3.04 29.99
CA THR A 767 -5.89 4.38 29.48
C THR A 767 -5.15 4.30 28.15
N SER A 768 -4.15 3.42 28.07
CA SER A 768 -3.36 3.18 26.88
C SER A 768 -4.23 2.70 25.72
N VAL A 769 -5.11 1.73 25.93
CA VAL A 769 -5.96 1.19 24.85
C VAL A 769 -6.93 2.26 24.34
N ILE A 770 -7.64 2.95 25.23
CA ILE A 770 -8.60 3.99 24.84
C ILE A 770 -7.90 5.12 24.08
N ARG A 771 -6.74 5.58 24.55
CA ARG A 771 -5.98 6.65 23.90
C ARG A 771 -5.53 6.26 22.49
N GLU A 772 -4.86 5.12 22.33
CA GLU A 772 -4.33 4.68 21.03
C GLU A 772 -5.43 4.36 20.02
N VAL A 773 -6.54 3.76 20.46
CA VAL A 773 -7.67 3.44 19.57
C VAL A 773 -8.45 4.70 19.18
N LEU A 774 -8.54 5.71 20.06
CA LEU A 774 -9.04 7.04 19.70
C LEU A 774 -8.15 7.69 18.62
N THR A 775 -6.82 7.65 18.77
CA THR A 775 -5.87 8.11 17.74
C THR A 775 -6.12 7.43 16.38
N VAL A 776 -6.30 6.11 16.35
CA VAL A 776 -6.66 5.40 15.09
C VAL A 776 -7.93 5.95 14.47
N HIS A 777 -8.96 6.19 15.28
CA HIS A 777 -10.25 6.67 14.80
C HIS A 777 -10.19 8.13 14.34
N GLU A 778 -9.48 9.00 15.06
CA GLU A 778 -9.26 10.40 14.68
C GLU A 778 -8.50 10.50 13.35
N ALA A 779 -7.45 9.68 13.16
CA ALA A 779 -6.72 9.60 11.89
C ALA A 779 -7.63 9.21 10.71
N ALA A 780 -8.53 8.24 10.89
CA ALA A 780 -9.48 7.84 9.85
C ALA A 780 -10.50 8.94 9.50
N ILE A 781 -10.94 9.74 10.49
CA ILE A 781 -11.82 10.89 10.27
C ILE A 781 -11.08 11.95 9.46
N GLN A 782 -9.85 12.28 9.86
CA GLN A 782 -9.04 13.31 9.23
C GLN A 782 -8.70 12.95 7.77
N ASP A 783 -8.36 11.69 7.50
CA ASP A 783 -8.11 11.20 6.14
C ASP A 783 -9.35 11.33 5.25
N ARG A 784 -10.55 10.99 5.75
CA ARG A 784 -11.79 11.19 5.01
C ARG A 784 -12.05 12.66 4.70
N ASP A 785 -11.87 13.55 5.68
CA ASP A 785 -12.07 14.98 5.52
C ASP A 785 -11.08 15.57 4.50
N HIS A 786 -9.81 15.14 4.52
CA HIS A 786 -8.82 15.52 3.52
C HIS A 786 -9.27 15.15 2.10
N TRP A 787 -9.67 13.89 1.86
CA TRP A 787 -10.15 13.43 0.55
C TRP A 787 -11.40 14.18 0.07
N ASN A 788 -12.32 14.50 0.98
CA ASN A 788 -13.50 15.28 0.62
C ASN A 788 -13.14 16.73 0.25
N ARG A 789 -12.21 17.36 0.97
CA ARG A 789 -11.76 18.73 0.68
C ARG A 789 -10.96 18.84 -0.61
N THR A 790 -10.33 17.76 -1.05
CA THR A 790 -9.53 17.72 -2.29
C THR A 790 -10.24 17.02 -3.45
N ALA A 791 -11.49 16.54 -3.27
CA ALA A 791 -12.21 15.71 -4.25
C ALA A 791 -12.19 16.28 -5.68
N LYS A 792 -12.47 17.59 -5.84
CA LYS A 792 -12.42 18.27 -7.15
C LYS A 792 -11.03 18.20 -7.81
N ALA A 793 -9.97 18.35 -7.02
CA ALA A 793 -8.60 18.31 -7.52
C ALA A 793 -8.18 16.87 -7.87
N VAL A 794 -8.51 15.91 -7.01
CA VAL A 794 -8.27 14.49 -7.26
C VAL A 794 -8.94 14.04 -8.56
N ILE A 795 -10.21 14.38 -8.78
CA ILE A 795 -10.93 14.07 -10.03
C ILE A 795 -10.23 14.70 -11.25
N ALA A 796 -9.74 15.94 -11.13
CA ALA A 796 -9.16 16.66 -12.26
C ALA A 796 -7.70 16.28 -12.57
N LEU A 797 -6.90 15.85 -11.59
CA LEU A 797 -5.47 15.57 -11.75
C LEU A 797 -5.18 14.28 -12.53
N TYR A 798 -6.04 13.27 -12.40
CA TYR A 798 -5.83 11.93 -12.93
C TYR A 798 -6.67 11.68 -14.18
N GLU A 799 -6.12 10.93 -15.13
CA GLU A 799 -6.69 10.79 -16.48
C GLU A 799 -7.99 9.98 -16.55
N SER A 800 -8.22 9.09 -15.58
CA SER A 800 -9.40 8.23 -15.52
C SER A 800 -10.23 8.51 -14.28
N GLU A 801 -11.42 9.10 -14.46
CA GLU A 801 -12.38 9.27 -13.38
C GLU A 801 -12.77 7.92 -12.75
N GLU A 802 -12.89 6.86 -13.54
CA GLU A 802 -13.21 5.51 -13.04
C GLU A 802 -12.12 4.99 -12.08
N ASP A 803 -10.84 5.21 -12.40
CA ASP A 803 -9.72 4.85 -11.51
C ASP A 803 -9.78 5.67 -10.21
N VAL A 804 -10.09 6.97 -10.31
CA VAL A 804 -10.26 7.85 -9.15
C VAL A 804 -11.36 7.35 -8.22
N PHE A 805 -12.55 7.08 -8.76
CA PHE A 805 -13.67 6.58 -7.96
C PHE A 805 -13.39 5.22 -7.36
N THR A 806 -12.72 4.32 -8.09
CA THR A 806 -12.32 3.00 -7.59
C THR A 806 -11.39 3.13 -6.39
N VAL A 807 -10.30 3.89 -6.52
CA VAL A 807 -9.33 4.12 -5.45
C VAL A 807 -9.97 4.81 -4.24
N ALA A 808 -10.78 5.85 -4.49
CA ALA A 808 -11.45 6.60 -3.42
C ALA A 808 -12.45 5.71 -2.65
N GLN A 809 -13.14 4.81 -3.36
CA GLN A 809 -14.06 3.84 -2.78
C GLN A 809 -13.32 2.79 -1.94
N GLU A 810 -12.22 2.22 -2.46
CA GLU A 810 -11.40 1.24 -1.72
C GLU A 810 -10.90 1.86 -0.42
N ARG A 811 -10.37 3.08 -0.48
CA ARG A 811 -9.91 3.80 0.71
C ARG A 811 -11.05 4.11 1.69
N GLU A 812 -12.24 4.41 1.20
CA GLU A 812 -13.42 4.59 2.05
C GLU A 812 -13.86 3.27 2.72
N SER A 813 -13.73 2.15 2.02
CA SER A 813 -13.94 0.82 2.59
C SER A 813 -12.96 0.53 3.72
N ASP A 814 -11.67 0.80 3.52
CA ASP A 814 -10.63 0.59 4.53
C ASP A 814 -10.85 1.46 5.78
N ARG A 815 -11.20 2.75 5.57
CA ARG A 815 -11.59 3.66 6.67
C ARG A 815 -12.79 3.15 7.44
N LYS A 816 -13.82 2.64 6.76
CA LYS A 816 -15.03 2.09 7.41
C LYS A 816 -14.71 0.87 8.26
N ASN A 817 -13.92 -0.06 7.72
CA ASN A 817 -13.50 -1.27 8.41
C ASN A 817 -12.74 -0.93 9.69
N VAL A 818 -11.71 -0.08 9.60
CA VAL A 818 -10.94 0.29 10.79
C VAL A 818 -11.76 1.12 11.79
N SER A 819 -12.60 2.06 11.32
CA SER A 819 -13.42 2.89 12.23
C SER A 819 -14.47 2.08 12.99
N LEU A 820 -15.02 1.03 12.39
CA LEU A 820 -15.95 0.13 13.08
C LEU A 820 -15.24 -0.77 14.09
N SER A 821 -14.09 -1.33 13.72
CA SER A 821 -13.25 -2.12 14.65
C SER A 821 -12.76 -1.27 15.82
N ALA A 822 -12.27 -0.05 15.57
CA ALA A 822 -11.80 0.87 16.61
C ALA A 822 -12.91 1.20 17.62
N ARG A 823 -14.11 1.61 17.14
CA ARG A 823 -15.27 1.86 18.02
C ARG A 823 -15.68 0.65 18.84
N THR A 824 -15.60 -0.53 18.24
CA THR A 824 -15.88 -1.80 18.94
C THR A 824 -14.88 -2.05 20.06
N ILE A 825 -13.58 -1.86 19.80
CA ILE A 825 -12.54 -1.99 20.81
C ILE A 825 -12.71 -0.96 21.92
N LEU A 826 -13.04 0.31 21.61
CA LEU A 826 -13.28 1.33 22.63
C LEU A 826 -14.40 0.92 23.59
N GLU A 827 -15.51 0.41 23.03
CA GLU A 827 -16.67 -0.05 23.80
C GLU A 827 -16.34 -1.29 24.65
N MET A 828 -15.48 -2.19 24.18
CA MET A 828 -15.02 -3.35 24.93
C MET A 828 -13.98 -2.98 26.01
N ALA A 829 -13.00 -2.14 25.66
CA ALA A 829 -11.85 -1.79 26.49
C ALA A 829 -12.26 -1.00 27.73
N ILE A 830 -13.23 -0.08 27.61
CA ILE A 830 -13.77 0.67 28.76
C ILE A 830 -14.37 -0.27 29.82
N CYS A 831 -14.79 -1.48 29.43
CA CYS A 831 -15.35 -2.48 30.35
C CYS A 831 -14.29 -3.49 30.82
N GLU A 832 -13.52 -4.07 29.90
CA GLU A 832 -12.71 -5.26 30.16
C GLU A 832 -11.24 -4.96 30.51
N CYS A 833 -10.69 -3.81 30.10
CA CYS A 833 -9.31 -3.47 30.45
C CYS A 833 -9.22 -3.05 31.92
N PRO A 834 -8.22 -3.53 32.68
CA PRO A 834 -7.96 -3.04 34.02
C PRO A 834 -7.44 -1.59 34.03
N GLU A 835 -7.74 -0.84 35.09
CA GLU A 835 -7.12 0.47 35.35
C GLU A 835 -5.71 0.38 35.93
N ASN A 836 -5.43 -0.71 36.65
CA ASN A 836 -4.17 -0.94 37.34
C ASN A 836 -3.64 -2.33 37.00
N GLY A 837 -2.33 -2.44 36.78
CA GLY A 837 -1.65 -3.72 36.55
C GLY A 837 -1.69 -4.24 35.11
N GLY A 838 -2.34 -3.53 34.18
CA GLY A 838 -2.22 -3.79 32.74
C GLY A 838 -0.95 -3.18 32.15
N HIS A 839 -0.40 -3.77 31.08
CA HIS A 839 0.72 -3.19 30.34
C HIS A 839 0.26 -2.29 29.19
N GLN A 840 1.13 -1.38 28.75
CA GLN A 840 0.83 -0.43 27.69
C GLN A 840 0.62 -1.14 26.33
N LEU A 841 -0.39 -0.71 25.56
CA LEU A 841 -0.75 -1.30 24.28
C LEU A 841 0.36 -1.09 23.24
N SER A 842 0.95 -2.18 22.76
CA SER A 842 1.95 -2.15 21.70
C SER A 842 1.33 -2.07 20.30
N ARG A 843 2.14 -1.70 19.30
CA ARG A 843 1.66 -1.55 17.92
C ARG A 843 1.14 -2.86 17.35
N TRP A 844 1.81 -3.98 17.60
CA TRP A 844 1.36 -5.29 17.12
C TRP A 844 0.09 -5.77 17.84
N GLU A 845 -0.07 -5.47 19.13
CA GLU A 845 -1.30 -5.81 19.85
C GLU A 845 -2.48 -4.99 19.32
N LEU A 846 -2.27 -3.74 18.92
CA LEU A 846 -3.29 -2.93 18.25
C LEU A 846 -3.71 -3.54 16.92
N ASP A 847 -2.75 -3.96 16.08
CA ASP A 847 -3.04 -4.65 14.81
C ASP A 847 -3.85 -5.95 15.07
N GLU A 848 -3.47 -6.74 16.09
CA GLU A 848 -4.18 -7.96 16.49
C GLU A 848 -5.61 -7.69 17.01
N LEU A 849 -5.79 -6.65 17.84
CA LEU A 849 -7.11 -6.24 18.34
C LEU A 849 -8.03 -5.80 17.20
N LEU A 850 -7.52 -4.98 16.26
CA LEU A 850 -8.28 -4.53 15.09
C LEU A 850 -8.66 -5.69 14.17
N ALA A 851 -7.72 -6.61 13.92
CA ALA A 851 -7.94 -7.84 13.15
C ALA A 851 -9.03 -8.73 13.75
N LYS A 852 -8.96 -9.01 15.06
CA LYS A 852 -9.95 -9.84 15.75
C LYS A 852 -11.31 -9.16 15.87
N ALA A 853 -11.35 -7.85 16.11
CA ALA A 853 -12.61 -7.10 16.11
C ALA A 853 -13.27 -7.13 14.72
N ALA A 854 -12.50 -6.92 13.65
CA ALA A 854 -12.98 -7.04 12.28
C ALA A 854 -13.52 -8.44 11.97
N LEU A 855 -12.80 -9.49 12.40
CA LEU A 855 -13.22 -10.88 12.23
C LEU A 855 -14.51 -11.18 13.00
N LEU A 856 -14.64 -10.70 14.24
CA LEU A 856 -15.86 -10.86 15.04
C LEU A 856 -17.06 -10.21 14.36
N ILE A 857 -16.89 -9.02 13.79
CA ILE A 857 -17.92 -8.32 13.01
C ILE A 857 -18.25 -9.10 11.72
N GLU A 858 -17.25 -9.63 11.02
CA GLU A 858 -17.43 -10.43 9.80
C GLU A 858 -18.28 -11.68 10.09
N VAL A 859 -17.93 -12.46 11.12
CA VAL A 859 -18.66 -13.67 11.50
C VAL A 859 -20.10 -13.35 11.93
N ALA A 860 -20.30 -12.29 12.72
CA ALA A 860 -21.64 -11.87 13.11
C ALA A 860 -22.48 -11.38 11.93
N THR A 861 -21.83 -10.77 10.94
CA THR A 861 -22.46 -10.35 9.68
C THR A 861 -22.87 -11.56 8.84
N ASP A 862 -22.03 -12.59 8.76
CA ASP A 862 -22.37 -13.86 8.10
C ASP A 862 -23.62 -14.50 8.75
N SER A 863 -23.73 -14.45 10.09
CA SER A 863 -24.91 -14.95 10.81
C SER A 863 -26.17 -14.13 10.48
N ASP A 864 -26.08 -12.80 10.50
CA ASP A 864 -27.21 -11.92 10.15
C ASP A 864 -27.70 -12.15 8.71
N ALA A 865 -26.78 -12.45 7.78
CA ALA A 865 -27.08 -12.72 6.38
C ALA A 865 -27.84 -14.05 6.22
N ILE A 866 -27.38 -15.13 6.85
CA ILE A 866 -28.09 -16.43 6.85
C ILE A 866 -29.45 -16.28 7.53
N ASN A 867 -29.49 -15.65 8.72
CA ASN A 867 -30.72 -15.50 9.48
C ASN A 867 -31.80 -14.72 8.70
N SER A 868 -31.38 -13.77 7.86
CA SER A 868 -32.27 -12.95 7.04
C SER A 868 -32.58 -13.53 5.65
N ASP A 869 -32.15 -14.76 5.37
CA ASP A 869 -32.35 -15.42 4.07
C ASP A 869 -31.77 -14.63 2.90
N LEU A 870 -30.65 -13.92 3.12
CA LEU A 870 -29.92 -13.24 2.05
C LEU A 870 -28.90 -14.15 1.37
N ILE A 871 -28.41 -15.16 2.09
CA ILE A 871 -27.46 -16.16 1.61
C ILE A 871 -27.95 -17.54 2.05
N GLU A 872 -27.63 -18.55 1.24
CA GLU A 872 -27.94 -19.93 1.58
C GLU A 872 -27.17 -20.36 2.84
N PRO A 873 -27.77 -21.20 3.71
CA PRO A 873 -27.13 -21.66 4.95
C PRO A 873 -26.07 -22.74 4.68
N GLN A 874 -25.11 -22.49 3.78
CA GLN A 874 -24.03 -23.41 3.43
C GLN A 874 -22.66 -22.88 3.88
N ILE A 875 -22.10 -23.49 4.92
CA ILE A 875 -20.77 -23.14 5.46
C ILE A 875 -19.80 -24.30 5.18
N ASN A 876 -18.75 -24.04 4.41
CA ASN A 876 -17.69 -25.03 4.14
C ASN A 876 -16.57 -24.89 5.17
N LEU A 877 -16.19 -25.99 5.82
CA LEU A 877 -15.11 -26.04 6.82
C LEU A 877 -13.82 -26.55 6.19
N HIS A 878 -12.74 -25.79 6.32
CA HIS A 878 -11.42 -26.10 5.73
C HIS A 878 -10.54 -26.90 6.70
N LEU A 879 -9.54 -27.61 6.18
CA LEU A 879 -8.66 -28.49 6.97
C LEU A 879 -7.81 -27.72 7.98
N ASN A 880 -7.38 -26.51 7.65
CA ASN A 880 -6.68 -25.60 8.57
C ASN A 880 -7.58 -24.97 9.65
N GLY A 881 -8.87 -25.34 9.68
CA GLY A 881 -9.87 -24.86 10.62
C GLY A 881 -10.54 -23.53 10.24
N GLU A 882 -10.25 -22.96 9.07
CA GLU A 882 -11.05 -21.84 8.53
C GLU A 882 -12.46 -22.29 8.12
N TYR A 883 -13.34 -21.32 7.91
CA TYR A 883 -14.60 -21.55 7.20
C TYR A 883 -14.78 -20.57 6.04
N SER A 884 -15.61 -20.94 5.07
CA SER A 884 -16.05 -20.04 4.00
C SER A 884 -17.54 -20.21 3.75
N ILE A 885 -18.20 -19.11 3.36
CA ILE A 885 -19.60 -19.06 2.95
C ILE A 885 -19.72 -18.32 1.62
N ASP A 886 -20.77 -18.58 0.84
CA ASP A 886 -21.05 -17.82 -0.36
C ASP A 886 -21.43 -16.37 -0.02
N ARG A 887 -20.65 -15.42 -0.54
CA ARG A 887 -20.87 -13.98 -0.40
C ARG A 887 -21.31 -13.33 -1.71
N GLY A 888 -21.89 -14.11 -2.64
CA GLY A 888 -22.44 -13.61 -3.90
C GLY A 888 -23.35 -12.39 -3.73
N PHE A 889 -24.28 -12.42 -2.78
CA PHE A 889 -25.17 -11.29 -2.45
C PHE A 889 -24.42 -10.00 -2.10
N TYR A 890 -23.27 -10.10 -1.43
CA TYR A 890 -22.45 -8.94 -1.12
C TYR A 890 -21.94 -8.27 -2.40
N ASN A 891 -21.47 -9.07 -3.36
CA ASN A 891 -20.94 -8.57 -4.63
C ASN A 891 -22.02 -8.09 -5.59
N THR A 892 -23.21 -8.69 -5.58
CA THR A 892 -24.29 -8.36 -6.51
C THR A 892 -25.21 -7.24 -6.02
N VAL A 893 -25.38 -7.07 -4.70
CA VAL A 893 -26.32 -6.08 -4.13
C VAL A 893 -25.61 -5.06 -3.25
N ILE A 894 -24.82 -5.50 -2.27
CA ILE A 894 -24.27 -4.60 -1.25
C ILE A 894 -23.19 -3.68 -1.82
N LYS A 895 -22.21 -4.26 -2.52
CA LYS A 895 -21.09 -3.50 -3.10
C LYS A 895 -21.58 -2.47 -4.12
N PRO A 896 -22.43 -2.80 -5.13
CA PRO A 896 -22.95 -1.81 -6.09
C PRO A 896 -23.77 -0.70 -5.43
N PHE A 897 -24.58 -1.03 -4.43
CA PHE A 897 -25.36 -0.05 -3.67
C PHE A 897 -24.46 0.94 -2.92
N LEU A 898 -23.44 0.45 -2.20
CA LEU A 898 -22.49 1.30 -1.50
C LEU A 898 -21.62 2.11 -2.46
N SER A 899 -21.24 1.55 -3.61
CA SER A 899 -20.54 2.25 -4.70
C SER A 899 -21.35 3.44 -5.22
N GLY A 900 -22.61 3.22 -5.62
CA GLY A 900 -23.46 4.27 -6.19
C GLY A 900 -23.74 5.40 -5.19
N TYR A 901 -23.86 5.08 -3.91
CA TYR A 901 -24.01 6.09 -2.86
C TYR A 901 -22.72 6.89 -2.63
N PHE A 902 -21.57 6.21 -2.53
CA PHE A 902 -20.27 6.86 -2.36
C PHE A 902 -19.95 7.81 -3.51
N HIS A 903 -20.22 7.39 -4.74
CA HIS A 903 -20.02 8.21 -5.94
C HIS A 903 -20.74 9.56 -5.82
N LYS A 904 -22.03 9.55 -5.48
CA LYS A 904 -22.81 10.78 -5.27
C LYS A 904 -22.28 11.67 -4.15
N GLU A 905 -21.84 11.09 -3.02
CA GLU A 905 -21.25 11.88 -1.93
C GLU A 905 -19.93 12.53 -2.35
N PHE A 906 -19.10 11.82 -3.09
CA PHE A 906 -17.80 12.31 -3.53
C PHE A 906 -17.92 13.39 -4.62
N GLU A 907 -18.85 13.23 -5.56
CA GLU A 907 -19.22 14.26 -6.54
C GLU A 907 -19.75 15.52 -5.85
N ALA A 908 -20.68 15.36 -4.90
CA ALA A 908 -21.21 16.49 -4.14
C ALA A 908 -20.11 17.22 -3.35
N ALA A 909 -19.09 16.51 -2.84
CA ALA A 909 -17.93 17.14 -2.22
C ALA A 909 -17.13 17.98 -3.23
N ALA A 910 -16.93 17.47 -4.44
CA ALA A 910 -16.27 18.19 -5.52
C ALA A 910 -17.05 19.46 -5.97
N GLU A 911 -18.38 19.37 -6.07
CA GLU A 911 -19.24 20.52 -6.40
C GLU A 911 -19.20 21.61 -5.32
N ASN A 912 -19.11 21.21 -4.05
CA ASN A 912 -19.07 22.13 -2.90
C ASN A 912 -17.67 22.70 -2.62
N TYR A 913 -16.66 22.35 -3.41
CA TYR A 913 -15.27 22.77 -3.20
C TYR A 913 -15.09 24.29 -3.07
N SER A 914 -15.77 25.08 -3.90
CA SER A 914 -15.67 26.56 -3.84
C SER A 914 -16.15 27.15 -2.52
N LYS A 915 -17.06 26.46 -1.81
CA LYS A 915 -17.55 26.88 -0.49
C LYS A 915 -16.47 26.81 0.58
N LEU A 916 -15.40 26.03 0.39
CA LEU A 916 -14.25 25.97 1.31
C LEU A 916 -13.45 27.28 1.35
N TYR A 917 -13.60 28.14 0.33
CA TYR A 917 -12.97 29.45 0.23
C TYR A 917 -13.92 30.60 0.60
N GLN A 918 -15.20 30.31 0.82
CA GLN A 918 -16.20 31.34 1.13
C GLN A 918 -16.13 31.74 2.61
N LYS A 919 -16.10 33.05 2.86
CA LYS A 919 -16.26 33.62 4.20
C LYS A 919 -17.73 33.48 4.65
N LYS A 920 -18.04 32.55 5.55
CA LYS A 920 -19.31 32.56 6.28
C LYS A 920 -19.23 33.56 7.44
N ASN A 921 -20.02 34.64 7.41
CA ASN A 921 -20.15 35.57 8.52
C ASN A 921 -20.99 34.96 9.65
N THR A 922 -20.37 34.62 10.77
CA THR A 922 -21.09 34.11 11.96
C THR A 922 -20.38 34.55 13.24
N ASP A 923 -20.30 35.86 13.48
CA ASP A 923 -19.86 36.39 14.79
C ASP A 923 -21.01 36.43 15.81
N LYS A 924 -22.25 36.10 15.39
CA LYS A 924 -23.42 36.04 16.27
C LYS A 924 -23.84 34.59 16.50
N ARG A 925 -23.90 34.20 17.77
CA ARG A 925 -24.57 32.97 18.22
C ARG A 925 -26.06 33.08 17.91
N THR A 926 -26.58 32.13 17.13
CA THR A 926 -28.02 31.95 16.93
C THR A 926 -28.59 31.15 18.10
N ARG A 927 -29.72 31.58 18.66
CA ARG A 927 -30.35 30.87 19.78
C ARG A 927 -31.15 29.65 19.29
N ALA A 928 -31.32 28.64 20.15
CA ALA A 928 -32.04 27.43 19.76
C ALA A 928 -33.50 27.68 19.34
N ASP A 929 -34.18 28.66 19.94
CA ASP A 929 -35.57 29.04 19.64
C ASP A 929 -35.72 29.80 18.31
N GLU A 930 -34.63 30.28 17.72
CA GLU A 930 -34.61 30.89 16.39
C GLU A 930 -34.42 29.84 15.27
N VAL A 931 -33.92 28.65 15.61
CA VAL A 931 -33.58 27.59 14.65
C VAL A 931 -34.55 26.41 14.73
N PHE A 932 -34.98 26.04 15.94
CA PHE A 932 -35.72 24.82 16.20
C PHE A 932 -37.15 25.08 16.63
N SER A 933 -38.05 24.15 16.31
CA SER A 933 -39.44 24.23 16.74
C SER A 933 -39.58 24.09 18.25
N ALA A 934 -40.59 24.76 18.82
CA ALA A 934 -40.92 24.62 20.25
C ALA A 934 -41.24 23.18 20.65
N ASP A 935 -41.73 22.36 19.70
CA ASP A 935 -41.99 20.94 19.92
C ASP A 935 -40.68 20.15 20.07
N PHE A 936 -39.69 20.40 19.22
CA PHE A 936 -38.37 19.78 19.34
C PHE A 936 -37.70 20.17 20.65
N ILE A 937 -37.63 21.46 20.98
CA ILE A 937 -36.98 21.95 22.21
C ILE A 937 -37.58 21.27 23.44
N ARG A 938 -38.91 21.18 23.52
CA ARG A 938 -39.62 20.53 24.63
C ARG A 938 -39.41 19.02 24.67
N ALA A 939 -39.38 18.35 23.51
CA ALA A 939 -39.14 16.91 23.42
C ALA A 939 -37.70 16.56 23.80
N PHE A 940 -36.72 17.32 23.31
CA PHE A 940 -35.30 17.16 23.59
C PHE A 940 -34.99 17.37 25.09
N LEU A 941 -35.54 18.42 25.70
CA LEU A 941 -35.43 18.66 27.14
C LEU A 941 -36.02 17.53 27.97
N THR A 942 -37.17 16.98 27.56
CA THR A 942 -37.81 15.86 28.27
C THR A 942 -36.99 14.58 28.17
N GLU A 943 -36.38 14.30 27.01
CA GLU A 943 -35.59 13.08 26.79
C GLU A 943 -34.23 13.12 27.47
N PHE A 944 -33.48 14.22 27.30
CA PHE A 944 -32.08 14.29 27.71
C PHE A 944 -31.85 15.06 29.01
N GLY A 945 -32.81 15.87 29.45
CA GLY A 945 -32.63 16.80 30.56
C GLY A 945 -31.76 18.02 30.20
N LEU A 946 -31.63 18.31 28.89
CA LEU A 946 -30.84 19.41 28.34
C LEU A 946 -31.70 20.23 27.38
N THR A 947 -31.55 21.53 27.40
CA THR A 947 -31.97 22.37 26.27
C THR A 947 -30.98 22.21 25.12
N PRO A 948 -31.40 22.48 23.87
CA PRO A 948 -30.47 22.45 22.75
C PRO A 948 -29.29 23.43 22.88
N ASP A 949 -29.52 24.60 23.48
CA ASP A 949 -28.47 25.59 23.78
C ASP A 949 -27.43 25.03 24.77
N GLU A 950 -27.84 24.41 25.87
CA GLU A 950 -26.93 23.78 26.84
C GLU A 950 -26.12 22.63 26.21
N ALA A 951 -26.72 21.86 25.30
CA ALA A 951 -26.00 20.81 24.57
C ALA A 951 -24.93 21.40 23.64
N VAL A 952 -25.23 22.50 22.93
CA VAL A 952 -24.24 23.22 22.11
C VAL A 952 -23.13 23.84 22.96
N ASP A 953 -23.47 24.40 24.12
CA ASP A 953 -22.48 24.97 25.03
C ASP A 953 -21.53 23.92 25.59
N GLY A 954 -22.05 22.75 25.99
CA GLY A 954 -21.21 21.63 26.38
C GLY A 954 -20.36 21.09 25.23
N PHE A 955 -20.89 21.06 24.00
CA PHE A 955 -20.11 20.72 22.82
C PHE A 955 -18.95 21.70 22.60
N ALA A 956 -19.21 23.00 22.66
CA ALA A 956 -18.20 24.03 22.51
C ALA A 956 -17.11 23.93 23.58
N GLU A 957 -17.46 23.60 24.83
CA GLU A 957 -16.50 23.44 25.91
C GLU A 957 -15.49 22.32 25.67
N LEU A 958 -15.94 21.16 25.18
CA LEU A 958 -15.03 20.06 24.86
C LEU A 958 -14.15 20.37 23.64
N MET A 959 -14.64 21.17 22.68
CA MET A 959 -13.80 21.63 21.56
C MET A 959 -12.74 22.62 22.03
N ASP A 960 -13.09 23.56 22.91
CA ASP A 960 -12.16 24.53 23.47
C ASP A 960 -11.13 23.85 24.37
N LEU A 961 -11.53 22.85 25.17
CA LEU A 961 -10.60 22.05 25.97
C LEU A 961 -9.58 21.29 25.09
N ALA A 962 -10.00 20.74 23.95
CA ALA A 962 -9.07 20.09 23.01
C ALA A 962 -8.04 21.07 22.42
N VAL A 963 -8.48 22.30 22.13
CA VAL A 963 -7.62 23.40 21.66
C VAL A 963 -6.64 23.83 22.76
N GLU A 964 -7.12 24.01 23.99
CA GLU A 964 -6.28 24.35 25.16
C GLU A 964 -5.22 23.28 25.42
N CYS A 965 -5.58 21.99 25.35
CA CYS A 965 -4.64 20.88 25.47
C CYS A 965 -3.72 20.72 24.25
N ASN A 966 -4.03 21.39 23.13
CA ASN A 966 -3.36 21.23 21.84
C ASN A 966 -3.21 19.75 21.43
N ASN A 967 -4.28 18.96 21.61
CA ASN A 967 -4.31 17.54 21.28
C ASN A 967 -5.72 17.11 20.86
N VAL A 968 -5.81 16.31 19.80
CA VAL A 968 -7.10 15.79 19.31
C VAL A 968 -7.67 14.69 20.20
N VAL A 969 -6.84 13.99 20.97
CA VAL A 969 -7.27 13.06 22.02
C VAL A 969 -7.03 13.73 23.37
N VAL A 970 -8.12 14.00 24.09
CA VAL A 970 -8.08 14.72 25.37
C VAL A 970 -8.23 13.73 26.51
N GLU A 971 -7.39 13.89 27.54
CA GLU A 971 -7.49 13.21 28.83
C GLU A 971 -7.73 14.25 29.92
N THR A 972 -8.77 14.05 30.74
CA THR A 972 -9.15 14.93 31.86
C THR A 972 -9.78 14.08 32.99
N THR A 973 -10.34 14.72 34.01
CA THR A 973 -11.10 14.06 35.08
C THR A 973 -12.60 14.40 34.99
N LEU A 974 -13.45 13.56 35.58
CA LEU A 974 -14.88 13.78 35.62
C LEU A 974 -15.24 15.06 36.39
N GLY A 975 -14.54 15.33 37.49
CA GLY A 975 -14.72 16.53 38.30
C GLY A 975 -14.34 17.79 37.55
N ASP A 976 -13.21 17.79 36.84
CA ASP A 976 -12.76 18.93 36.03
C ASP A 976 -13.73 19.18 34.86
N LEU A 977 -14.19 18.14 34.17
CA LEU A 977 -15.18 18.27 33.10
C LEU A 977 -16.47 18.93 33.61
N LYS A 978 -17.04 18.44 34.72
CA LYS A 978 -18.24 19.03 35.33
C LYS A 978 -17.99 20.48 35.76
N ALA A 979 -16.84 20.76 36.38
CA ALA A 979 -16.48 22.10 36.82
C ALA A 979 -16.39 23.09 35.64
N ARG A 980 -15.83 22.67 34.50
CA ARG A 980 -15.74 23.49 33.29
C ARG A 980 -17.10 23.76 32.66
N LEU A 981 -17.96 22.75 32.55
CA LEU A 981 -19.33 22.91 32.06
C LEU A 981 -20.12 23.93 32.89
N ILE A 982 -19.98 23.89 34.22
CA ILE A 982 -20.67 24.81 35.12
C ILE A 982 -20.04 26.21 35.10
N LYS A 983 -18.72 26.32 35.28
CA LYS A 983 -18.05 27.61 35.48
C LYS A 983 -17.79 28.38 34.18
N THR A 984 -17.39 27.68 33.11
CA THR A 984 -17.01 28.31 31.83
C THR A 984 -18.24 28.58 30.96
N ARG A 985 -19.23 27.67 30.97
CA ARG A 985 -20.43 27.75 30.13
C ARG A 985 -21.71 28.12 30.86
N GLY A 986 -21.70 28.13 32.19
CA GLY A 986 -22.88 28.50 32.98
C GLY A 986 -23.99 27.44 33.00
N LEU A 987 -23.68 26.16 32.71
CA LEU A 987 -24.67 25.08 32.88
C LEU A 987 -25.03 24.93 34.36
N SER A 988 -26.29 24.63 34.65
CA SER A 988 -26.68 24.22 36.00
C SER A 988 -26.00 22.90 36.37
N PRO A 989 -25.83 22.57 37.67
CA PRO A 989 -25.33 21.27 38.09
C PRO A 989 -26.13 20.11 37.47
N GLU A 990 -27.45 20.24 37.37
CA GLU A 990 -28.33 19.24 36.76
C GLU A 990 -28.10 19.10 35.25
N ALA A 991 -27.93 20.22 34.54
CA ALA A 991 -27.62 20.22 33.11
C ALA A 991 -26.22 19.65 32.83
N SER A 992 -25.22 19.96 33.67
CA SER A 992 -23.89 19.37 33.59
C SER A 992 -23.95 17.84 33.74
N GLU A 993 -24.70 17.34 34.72
CA GLU A 993 -24.88 15.90 34.91
C GLU A 993 -25.63 15.27 33.71
N ALA A 994 -26.66 15.95 33.20
CA ALA A 994 -27.41 15.52 32.03
C ALA A 994 -26.54 15.45 30.78
N PHE A 995 -25.62 16.40 30.58
CA PHE A 995 -24.68 16.42 29.47
C PHE A 995 -23.74 15.21 29.51
N VAL A 996 -23.06 14.99 30.65
CA VAL A 996 -22.17 13.84 30.82
C VAL A 996 -22.96 12.54 30.65
N ARG A 997 -24.12 12.40 31.29
CA ARG A 997 -24.97 11.21 31.14
C ARG A 997 -25.42 10.98 29.69
N THR A 998 -25.62 12.02 28.89
CA THR A 998 -26.12 11.90 27.52
C THR A 998 -25.04 11.47 26.54
N PHE A 999 -23.84 12.06 26.64
CA PHE A 999 -22.76 11.88 25.66
C PHE A 999 -21.65 10.92 26.11
N SER A 1000 -21.75 10.33 27.31
CA SER A 1000 -20.73 9.41 27.83
C SER A 1000 -21.13 7.93 27.81
N ILE A 1001 -20.12 7.07 27.59
CA ILE A 1001 -20.09 5.66 27.96
C ILE A 1001 -19.33 5.56 29.29
N PHE A 1002 -20.02 5.07 30.31
CA PHE A 1002 -19.42 4.77 31.61
C PHE A 1002 -18.86 3.35 31.62
N HIS A 1003 -17.79 3.15 32.39
CA HIS A 1003 -17.31 1.83 32.75
C HIS A 1003 -18.44 0.96 33.30
N ARG A 1004 -18.44 -0.31 32.89
CA ARG A 1004 -19.25 -1.38 33.50
C ARG A 1004 -18.42 -2.66 33.60
N PRO A 1005 -18.77 -3.58 34.52
CA PRO A 1005 -17.93 -4.76 34.80
C PRO A 1005 -17.73 -5.72 33.61
N GLU A 1006 -18.73 -5.84 32.74
CA GLU A 1006 -18.72 -6.79 31.61
C GLU A 1006 -19.31 -6.11 30.37
N TRP A 1007 -18.60 -6.23 29.24
CA TRP A 1007 -19.06 -5.61 27.99
C TRP A 1007 -20.30 -6.31 27.41
N ASP A 1008 -20.34 -7.64 27.45
CA ASP A 1008 -21.39 -8.48 26.86
C ASP A 1008 -22.70 -8.52 27.68
N LYS A 1009 -22.77 -7.77 28.79
CA LYS A 1009 -23.98 -7.57 29.57
C LYS A 1009 -24.47 -6.12 29.42
N PRO A 1010 -25.66 -5.89 28.83
CA PRO A 1010 -26.19 -4.54 28.73
C PRO A 1010 -26.58 -4.00 30.12
N PRO A 1011 -26.31 -2.72 30.42
CA PRO A 1011 -26.76 -2.10 31.67
C PRO A 1011 -28.29 -1.96 31.72
N PRO A 1012 -28.89 -1.77 32.92
CA PRO A 1012 -30.33 -1.60 33.06
C PRO A 1012 -30.91 -0.55 32.11
N GLY A 1013 -32.02 -0.89 31.45
CA GLY A 1013 -32.67 -0.02 30.45
C GLY A 1013 -32.11 -0.13 29.03
N PHE A 1014 -31.09 -0.95 28.79
CA PHE A 1014 -30.54 -1.27 27.46
C PHE A 1014 -30.77 -2.73 27.10
N ARG A 1015 -30.70 -3.06 25.80
CA ARG A 1015 -30.88 -4.43 25.27
C ARG A 1015 -29.59 -4.92 24.61
N ASN A 1016 -29.48 -6.23 24.33
CA ASN A 1016 -28.33 -6.77 23.59
C ASN A 1016 -28.08 -6.06 22.24
N ARG A 1017 -29.15 -5.64 21.55
CA ARG A 1017 -29.05 -4.84 20.31
C ARG A 1017 -28.25 -3.55 20.51
N ASP A 1018 -28.29 -2.94 21.70
CA ASP A 1018 -27.58 -1.69 22.00
C ASP A 1018 -26.07 -1.89 22.17
N ILE A 1019 -25.59 -3.12 22.37
CA ILE A 1019 -24.16 -3.42 22.55
C ILE A 1019 -23.53 -4.18 21.38
N ASN A 1020 -24.32 -4.83 20.52
CA ASN A 1020 -23.83 -5.63 19.39
C ASN A 1020 -23.20 -4.76 18.27
N PRO A 1021 -21.87 -4.74 18.09
CA PRO A 1021 -21.18 -3.72 17.27
C PRO A 1021 -21.53 -3.75 15.78
N TRP A 1022 -21.93 -4.91 15.24
CA TRP A 1022 -22.41 -5.08 13.86
C TRP A 1022 -23.83 -4.54 13.62
N ARG A 1023 -24.49 -3.96 14.63
CA ARG A 1023 -25.79 -3.27 14.50
C ARG A 1023 -25.61 -1.75 14.49
N PHE A 1024 -26.37 -1.09 13.62
CA PHE A 1024 -26.46 0.37 13.58
C PHE A 1024 -27.48 0.92 14.59
N ARG A 1025 -27.37 2.23 14.86
CA ARG A 1025 -28.33 3.01 15.68
C ARG A 1025 -28.50 2.49 17.10
N ARG A 1026 -27.38 2.07 17.68
CA ARG A 1026 -27.30 1.59 19.06
C ARG A 1026 -27.27 2.75 20.04
N ARG A 1027 -28.07 2.66 21.10
CA ARG A 1027 -28.12 3.69 22.16
C ARG A 1027 -26.83 3.73 23.00
N LEU A 1028 -26.12 2.61 23.05
CA LEU A 1028 -24.86 2.44 23.80
C LEU A 1028 -23.68 2.19 22.84
N SER A 1029 -23.52 3.09 21.86
CA SER A 1029 -22.38 3.11 20.95
C SER A 1029 -21.53 4.34 21.16
N SER A 1030 -20.24 4.22 20.90
CA SER A 1030 -19.27 5.32 20.90
C SER A 1030 -19.60 6.41 19.87
N THR A 1031 -20.45 6.11 18.88
CA THR A 1031 -20.99 7.12 17.96
C THR A 1031 -22.06 7.99 18.61
N ALA A 1032 -22.95 7.43 19.43
CA ALA A 1032 -23.96 8.22 20.14
C ALA A 1032 -23.40 8.84 21.43
N ARG A 1033 -22.41 8.17 22.03
CA ARG A 1033 -21.80 8.49 23.33
C ARG A 1033 -20.27 8.51 23.21
N PRO A 1034 -19.70 9.54 22.57
CA PRO A 1034 -18.26 9.61 22.24
C PRO A 1034 -17.31 9.92 23.41
N ILE A 1035 -17.82 10.16 24.63
CA ILE A 1035 -17.00 10.44 25.81
C ILE A 1035 -16.85 9.15 26.63
N PHE A 1036 -15.63 8.78 27.03
CA PHE A 1036 -15.36 7.58 27.81
C PHE A 1036 -15.03 7.96 29.26
N VAL A 1037 -15.82 7.47 30.22
CA VAL A 1037 -15.69 7.81 31.64
C VAL A 1037 -15.39 6.56 32.44
N PHE A 1038 -14.30 6.57 33.22
CA PHE A 1038 -13.78 5.37 33.88
C PHE A 1038 -14.56 4.98 35.14
N GLY A 1039 -15.31 5.90 35.73
CA GLY A 1039 -16.18 5.66 36.89
C GLY A 1039 -17.13 6.83 37.15
N GLU A 1040 -17.59 6.99 38.39
CA GLU A 1040 -18.54 8.04 38.79
C GLU A 1040 -17.95 9.06 39.80
N GLU A 1041 -16.72 8.85 40.27
CA GLU A 1041 -16.01 9.74 41.18
C GLU A 1041 -15.34 10.91 40.43
N ASN A 1042 -15.14 12.04 41.12
CA ASN A 1042 -14.56 13.24 40.50
C ASN A 1042 -13.14 13.03 39.96
N ASN A 1043 -12.35 12.13 40.56
CA ASN A 1043 -10.99 11.84 40.12
C ASN A 1043 -10.92 10.82 38.97
N ASP A 1044 -12.06 10.23 38.58
CA ASP A 1044 -12.08 9.25 37.51
C ASP A 1044 -11.73 9.89 36.17
N LYS A 1045 -10.93 9.16 35.39
CA LYS A 1045 -10.46 9.63 34.09
C LYS A 1045 -11.60 9.73 33.09
N VAL A 1046 -11.49 10.75 32.24
CA VAL A 1046 -12.36 10.97 31.09
C VAL A 1046 -11.49 11.14 29.85
N LEU A 1047 -11.80 10.39 28.80
CA LEU A 1047 -11.13 10.50 27.51
C LEU A 1047 -12.14 10.70 26.38
N TYR A 1048 -11.80 11.52 25.39
CA TYR A 1048 -12.55 11.64 24.14
C TYR A 1048 -11.63 12.11 23.00
N GLY A 1049 -12.01 11.77 21.77
CA GLY A 1049 -11.42 12.34 20.56
C GLY A 1049 -12.27 13.51 20.06
N ALA A 1050 -11.64 14.60 19.63
CA ALA A 1050 -12.36 15.79 19.19
C ALA A 1050 -13.20 15.56 17.92
N GLY A 1051 -12.67 14.81 16.95
CA GLY A 1051 -13.35 14.43 15.72
C GLY A 1051 -14.52 13.47 15.96
N ILE A 1052 -14.31 12.39 16.71
CA ILE A 1052 -15.39 11.45 17.07
C ILE A 1052 -16.47 12.15 17.90
N PHE A 1053 -16.09 13.07 18.79
CA PHE A 1053 -17.05 13.87 19.54
C PHE A 1053 -17.85 14.80 18.64
N ARG A 1054 -17.22 15.50 17.69
CA ARG A 1054 -17.90 16.33 16.68
C ARG A 1054 -18.88 15.53 15.83
N LEU A 1055 -18.46 14.37 15.32
CA LEU A 1055 -19.33 13.49 14.54
C LEU A 1055 -20.44 12.90 15.39
N GLY A 1056 -20.16 12.52 16.64
CA GLY A 1056 -21.12 11.93 17.55
C GLY A 1056 -22.17 12.92 18.05
N PHE A 1057 -21.77 14.17 18.31
CA PHE A 1057 -22.68 15.27 18.62
C PHE A 1057 -23.64 15.52 17.46
N GLY A 1058 -23.12 15.69 16.24
CA GLY A 1058 -23.95 15.81 15.04
C GLY A 1058 -24.85 14.59 14.82
N TYR A 1059 -24.32 13.38 15.05
CA TYR A 1059 -25.09 12.14 14.94
C TYR A 1059 -26.27 12.10 15.90
N LEU A 1060 -26.11 12.46 17.18
CA LEU A 1060 -27.22 12.42 18.13
C LEU A 1060 -28.17 13.61 17.92
N PHE A 1061 -27.62 14.82 17.83
CA PHE A 1061 -28.37 16.06 17.84
C PHE A 1061 -29.12 16.28 16.52
N GLU A 1062 -28.42 16.31 15.38
CA GLU A 1062 -29.01 16.55 14.07
C GLU A 1062 -29.99 15.43 13.69
N ARG A 1063 -29.65 14.18 13.95
CA ARG A 1063 -30.55 13.05 13.62
C ARG A 1063 -31.78 12.98 14.50
N SER A 1064 -31.70 13.47 15.74
CA SER A 1064 -32.87 13.60 16.61
C SER A 1064 -33.81 14.68 16.10
N GLU A 1065 -33.28 15.86 15.74
CA GLU A 1065 -34.07 16.95 15.13
C GLU A 1065 -34.73 16.49 13.83
N ARG A 1066 -33.95 15.81 12.98
CA ARG A 1066 -34.37 15.35 11.64
C ARG A 1066 -35.25 14.10 11.64
N GLY A 1067 -35.56 13.49 12.79
CA GLY A 1067 -36.34 12.24 12.83
C GLY A 1067 -35.59 11.03 12.24
N HIS A 1068 -34.26 11.10 12.10
CA HIS A 1068 -33.45 10.05 11.47
C HIS A 1068 -33.15 8.87 12.41
N LEU A 1069 -33.32 9.03 13.73
CA LEU A 1069 -33.23 7.92 14.69
C LEU A 1069 -34.60 7.25 14.88
N PRO A 1070 -34.66 5.91 15.02
CA PRO A 1070 -35.92 5.19 15.21
C PRO A 1070 -36.54 5.52 16.57
N GLN A 1071 -37.86 5.41 16.70
CA GLN A 1071 -38.56 5.67 17.96
C GLN A 1071 -38.06 4.80 19.12
N GLU A 1072 -37.61 3.58 18.83
CA GLU A 1072 -37.00 2.63 19.78
C GLU A 1072 -35.70 3.15 20.42
N PHE A 1073 -35.03 4.11 19.79
CA PHE A 1073 -33.83 4.74 20.32
C PHE A 1073 -34.14 5.58 21.58
N PHE A 1074 -35.35 6.15 21.63
CA PHE A 1074 -35.76 7.08 22.67
C PHE A 1074 -36.56 6.38 23.76
N THR A 1075 -36.56 6.97 24.95
CA THR A 1075 -37.20 6.43 26.14
C THR A 1075 -38.53 7.11 26.41
N THR A 1076 -38.59 8.43 26.23
CA THR A 1076 -39.76 9.23 26.58
C THR A 1076 -40.82 9.20 25.48
N THR A 1077 -42.09 9.18 25.89
CA THR A 1077 -43.24 9.20 24.97
C THR A 1077 -43.25 10.46 24.09
N LYS A 1078 -42.85 11.61 24.66
CA LYS A 1078 -42.87 12.89 23.97
C LYS A 1078 -41.89 12.94 22.80
N MET A 1079 -40.68 12.41 23.00
CA MET A 1079 -39.69 12.32 21.92
C MET A 1079 -40.12 11.33 20.83
N LYS A 1080 -40.70 10.18 21.21
CA LYS A 1080 -41.24 9.21 20.23
C LYS A 1080 -42.35 9.81 19.36
N GLN A 1081 -43.26 10.58 19.97
CA GLN A 1081 -44.33 11.28 19.25
C GLN A 1081 -43.77 12.34 18.29
N TYR A 1082 -42.81 13.15 18.73
CA TYR A 1082 -42.12 14.12 17.87
C TYR A 1082 -41.48 13.44 16.65
N ILE A 1083 -40.71 12.38 16.86
CA ILE A 1083 -40.04 11.64 15.79
C ILE A 1083 -41.06 11.03 14.82
N GLY A 1084 -42.18 10.50 15.33
CA GLY A 1084 -43.28 10.02 14.50
C GLY A 1084 -43.89 11.12 13.62
N ALA A 1085 -44.18 12.28 14.20
CA ALA A 1085 -44.75 13.42 13.47
C ALA A 1085 -43.80 13.93 12.36
N VAL A 1086 -42.51 14.12 12.68
CA VAL A 1086 -41.50 14.58 11.70
C VAL A 1086 -41.33 13.60 10.55
N ASN A 1087 -41.32 12.30 10.82
CA ASN A 1087 -41.20 11.30 9.77
C ASN A 1087 -42.44 11.25 8.87
N ASN A 1088 -43.63 11.42 9.43
CA ASN A 1088 -44.86 11.50 8.65
C ASN A 1088 -44.87 12.74 7.74
N GLU A 1089 -44.60 13.92 8.29
CA GLU A 1089 -44.54 15.18 7.54
C GLU A 1089 -43.56 15.11 6.35
N ARG A 1090 -42.36 14.57 6.59
CA ARG A 1090 -41.33 14.43 5.56
C ARG A 1090 -41.66 13.38 4.50
N GLY A 1091 -42.42 12.35 4.85
CA GLY A 1091 -42.96 11.39 3.88
C GLY A 1091 -43.88 12.08 2.87
N HIS A 1092 -44.87 12.84 3.37
CA HIS A 1092 -45.78 13.61 2.53
C HIS A 1092 -45.05 14.70 1.72
N ALA A 1093 -44.07 15.38 2.32
CA ALA A 1093 -43.27 16.37 1.61
C ALA A 1093 -42.47 15.76 0.45
N PHE A 1094 -41.95 14.54 0.61
CA PHE A 1094 -41.26 13.82 -0.45
C PHE A 1094 -42.22 13.45 -1.60
N ALA A 1095 -43.40 12.90 -1.30
CA ALA A 1095 -44.40 12.62 -2.32
C ALA A 1095 -44.82 13.87 -3.12
N ARG A 1096 -44.98 15.02 -2.43
CA ARG A 1096 -45.19 16.33 -3.10
C ARG A 1096 -44.04 16.71 -4.02
N SER A 1097 -42.80 16.58 -3.58
CA SER A 1097 -41.63 16.87 -4.41
C SER A 1097 -41.54 15.99 -5.66
N VAL A 1098 -41.93 14.72 -5.56
CA VAL A 1098 -42.00 13.82 -6.74
C VAL A 1098 -43.08 14.30 -7.71
N ALA A 1099 -44.24 14.69 -7.20
CA ALA A 1099 -45.32 15.24 -8.01
C ALA A 1099 -44.91 16.53 -8.73
N ASP A 1100 -44.19 17.43 -8.06
CA ASP A 1100 -43.71 18.68 -8.66
C ASP A 1100 -42.70 18.42 -9.78
N GLN A 1101 -41.75 17.51 -9.59
CA GLN A 1101 -40.79 17.11 -10.64
C GLN A 1101 -41.48 16.49 -11.86
N LEU A 1102 -42.55 15.72 -11.66
CA LEU A 1102 -43.32 15.15 -12.77
C LEU A 1102 -44.08 16.24 -13.54
N ARG A 1103 -44.64 17.24 -12.86
CA ARG A 1103 -45.26 18.41 -13.51
C ARG A 1103 -44.27 19.20 -14.34
N GLU A 1104 -43.07 19.43 -13.82
CA GLU A 1104 -41.98 20.09 -14.56
C GLU A 1104 -41.59 19.32 -15.83
N ASN A 1105 -41.74 17.99 -15.82
CA ASN A 1105 -41.52 17.10 -16.96
C ASN A 1105 -42.75 16.87 -17.84
N GLY A 1106 -43.80 17.71 -17.71
CA GLY A 1106 -44.97 17.70 -18.60
C GLY A 1106 -46.04 16.66 -18.28
N TRP A 1107 -46.07 16.12 -17.06
CA TRP A 1107 -47.17 15.26 -16.58
C TRP A 1107 -48.25 16.09 -15.86
N GLU A 1108 -49.50 15.67 -15.99
CA GLU A 1108 -50.56 16.06 -15.06
C GLU A 1108 -50.51 15.14 -13.83
N VAL A 1109 -50.68 15.68 -12.62
CA VAL A 1109 -50.39 14.94 -11.38
C VAL A 1109 -51.36 15.25 -10.25
N ARG A 1110 -51.83 14.20 -9.56
CA ARG A 1110 -52.64 14.25 -8.34
C ARG A 1110 -52.03 13.39 -7.23
N ASN A 1111 -52.05 13.90 -5.99
CA ASN A 1111 -51.45 13.24 -4.83
C ASN A 1111 -52.52 12.58 -3.95
N GLU A 1112 -52.14 11.52 -3.24
CA GLU A 1112 -52.93 10.84 -2.20
C GLU A 1112 -54.33 10.40 -2.69
N VAL A 1113 -54.37 9.76 -3.86
CA VAL A 1113 -55.63 9.29 -4.47
C VAL A 1113 -56.09 8.02 -3.77
N GLN A 1114 -57.24 8.07 -3.09
CA GLN A 1114 -57.79 6.92 -2.37
C GLN A 1114 -58.30 5.87 -3.35
N MET A 1115 -58.00 4.58 -3.13
CA MET A 1115 -58.50 3.52 -4.03
C MET A 1115 -60.03 3.42 -4.03
N THR A 1116 -60.70 3.86 -2.97
CA THR A 1116 -62.17 3.96 -2.90
C THR A 1116 -62.74 4.98 -3.89
N GLU A 1117 -61.98 6.04 -4.21
CA GLU A 1117 -62.34 6.99 -5.26
C GLU A 1117 -62.31 6.34 -6.65
N LEU A 1118 -61.43 5.35 -6.83
CA LEU A 1118 -61.26 4.60 -8.08
C LEU A 1118 -62.20 3.38 -8.18
N GLY A 1119 -63.08 3.16 -7.20
CA GLY A 1119 -64.00 2.01 -7.14
C GLY A 1119 -63.42 0.75 -6.46
N GLY A 1120 -62.25 0.85 -5.84
CA GLY A 1120 -61.59 -0.22 -5.10
C GLY A 1120 -62.04 -0.36 -3.64
N SER A 1121 -61.71 -1.48 -3.02
CA SER A 1121 -61.92 -1.71 -1.57
C SER A 1121 -61.04 -0.77 -0.72
N PRO A 1122 -61.50 -0.31 0.46
CA PRO A 1122 -60.67 0.41 1.43
C PRO A 1122 -59.37 -0.31 1.81
N GLU A 1123 -59.32 -1.64 1.68
CA GLU A 1123 -58.14 -2.46 1.99
C GLU A 1123 -56.93 -2.19 1.09
N TYR A 1124 -57.13 -1.61 -0.10
CA TYR A 1124 -56.04 -1.25 -1.01
C TYR A 1124 -55.31 0.06 -0.64
N GLY A 1125 -55.88 0.86 0.26
CA GLY A 1125 -55.32 2.14 0.70
C GLY A 1125 -55.34 3.21 -0.39
N ASP A 1126 -54.29 4.02 -0.45
CA ASP A 1126 -54.11 5.14 -1.36
C ASP A 1126 -52.92 4.96 -2.32
N ILE A 1127 -52.91 5.78 -3.38
CA ILE A 1127 -51.81 5.95 -4.31
C ILE A 1127 -51.13 7.28 -3.96
N ASP A 1128 -49.85 7.22 -3.59
CA ASP A 1128 -49.09 8.42 -3.15
C ASP A 1128 -49.10 9.50 -4.24
N VAL A 1129 -48.77 9.13 -5.49
CA VAL A 1129 -48.78 10.03 -6.65
C VAL A 1129 -49.35 9.30 -7.88
N LEU A 1130 -50.40 9.87 -8.48
CA LEU A 1130 -50.97 9.46 -9.76
C LEU A 1130 -50.62 10.51 -10.83
N ALA A 1131 -49.90 10.11 -11.87
CA ALA A 1131 -49.47 10.99 -12.96
C ALA A 1131 -49.99 10.49 -14.32
N TRP A 1132 -50.38 11.39 -15.23
CA TRP A 1132 -50.80 11.02 -16.58
C TRP A 1132 -50.42 12.06 -17.64
N LYS A 1133 -50.45 11.66 -18.91
CA LYS A 1133 -50.30 12.55 -20.07
C LYS A 1133 -51.52 12.48 -20.98
N PRO A 1134 -51.82 13.54 -21.74
CA PRO A 1134 -52.83 13.51 -22.79
C PRO A 1134 -52.55 12.46 -23.89
N SER A 1135 -51.32 11.95 -24.01
CA SER A 1135 -50.95 10.84 -24.91
C SER A 1135 -51.53 9.49 -24.49
N GLY A 1136 -52.11 9.37 -23.29
CA GLY A 1136 -52.70 8.14 -22.76
C GLY A 1136 -51.83 7.40 -21.75
N GLU A 1137 -50.59 7.83 -21.51
CA GLU A 1137 -49.68 7.26 -20.50
C GLU A 1137 -50.18 7.59 -19.08
N ILE A 1138 -50.20 6.59 -18.19
CA ILE A 1138 -50.57 6.73 -16.77
C ILE A 1138 -49.49 6.06 -15.91
N GLN A 1139 -48.99 6.76 -14.89
CA GLN A 1139 -48.06 6.24 -13.89
C GLN A 1139 -48.65 6.30 -12.49
N LEU A 1140 -48.60 5.15 -11.82
CA LEU A 1140 -48.91 5.01 -10.41
C LEU A 1140 -47.61 4.89 -9.62
N ILE A 1141 -47.38 5.83 -8.73
CA ILE A 1141 -46.09 5.99 -8.09
C ILE A 1141 -46.23 5.84 -6.59
N GLU A 1142 -45.54 4.85 -6.03
CA GLU A 1142 -45.31 4.73 -4.60
C GLU A 1142 -44.09 5.57 -4.21
N CYS A 1143 -44.23 6.44 -3.21
CA CYS A 1143 -43.16 7.29 -2.72
C CYS A 1143 -42.67 6.79 -1.36
N LYS A 1144 -41.44 6.28 -1.30
CA LYS A 1144 -40.82 5.85 -0.04
C LYS A 1144 -39.58 6.66 0.29
N ARG A 1145 -39.68 7.45 1.36
CA ARG A 1145 -38.52 8.12 1.96
C ARG A 1145 -37.77 7.14 2.87
N LEU A 1146 -36.78 6.45 2.30
CA LEU A 1146 -35.94 5.49 3.00
C LEU A 1146 -34.66 6.14 3.52
N GLN A 1147 -34.18 5.58 4.61
CA GLN A 1147 -32.88 5.95 5.17
C GLN A 1147 -31.82 5.00 4.62
N LEU A 1148 -30.59 5.50 4.51
CA LEU A 1148 -29.47 4.69 4.05
C LEU A 1148 -29.25 3.50 4.98
N ALA A 1149 -29.34 2.29 4.43
CA ALA A 1149 -28.83 1.09 5.08
C ALA A 1149 -27.30 1.03 4.97
N ARG A 1150 -26.63 0.73 6.07
CA ARG A 1150 -25.16 0.71 6.15
C ARG A 1150 -24.60 -0.66 6.55
N THR A 1151 -25.39 -1.54 7.19
CA THR A 1151 -25.02 -2.95 7.41
C THR A 1151 -25.82 -3.90 6.56
N VAL A 1152 -25.30 -5.13 6.41
CA VAL A 1152 -26.03 -6.26 5.82
C VAL A 1152 -27.38 -6.47 6.51
N ALA A 1153 -27.47 -6.34 7.83
CA ALA A 1153 -28.74 -6.46 8.55
C ALA A 1153 -29.76 -5.37 8.15
N GLU A 1154 -29.34 -4.12 7.99
CA GLU A 1154 -30.23 -3.03 7.53
C GLU A 1154 -30.62 -3.22 6.06
N VAL A 1155 -29.66 -3.62 5.21
CA VAL A 1155 -29.93 -3.94 3.79
C VAL A 1155 -30.95 -5.09 3.71
N ALA A 1156 -30.75 -6.14 4.53
CA ALA A 1156 -31.67 -7.27 4.62
C ALA A 1156 -33.07 -6.85 5.04
N GLU A 1157 -33.16 -5.98 6.05
CA GLU A 1157 -34.43 -5.46 6.57
C GLU A 1157 -35.18 -4.65 5.50
N ILE A 1158 -34.48 -3.77 4.77
CA ILE A 1158 -35.06 -3.05 3.64
C ILE A 1158 -35.52 -4.04 2.57
N CYS A 1159 -34.65 -4.94 2.10
CA CYS A 1159 -35.01 -5.90 1.05
C CYS A 1159 -36.20 -6.79 1.46
N ARG A 1160 -36.31 -7.16 2.75
CA ARG A 1160 -37.45 -7.95 3.27
C ARG A 1160 -38.77 -7.19 3.25
N ARG A 1161 -38.77 -5.86 3.46
CA ARG A 1161 -39.99 -5.04 3.44
C ARG A 1161 -40.60 -4.90 2.04
N PHE A 1162 -39.85 -5.22 0.99
CA PHE A 1162 -40.23 -5.01 -0.40
C PHE A 1162 -39.99 -6.26 -1.27
N ARG A 1163 -40.31 -7.47 -0.79
CA ARG A 1163 -40.18 -8.70 -1.59
C ARG A 1163 -41.36 -8.93 -2.54
N GLY A 1164 -42.49 -8.28 -2.30
CA GLY A 1164 -43.75 -8.59 -2.96
C GLY A 1164 -44.46 -9.81 -2.34
N GLU A 1165 -44.10 -10.17 -1.11
CA GLU A 1165 -44.74 -11.24 -0.35
C GLU A 1165 -45.97 -10.70 0.40
N ALA A 1166 -46.97 -11.56 0.63
CA ALA A 1166 -48.26 -11.16 1.18
C ALA A 1166 -48.14 -10.24 2.41
N ARG A 1167 -48.76 -9.06 2.33
CA ARG A 1167 -48.80 -7.99 3.36
C ARG A 1167 -47.54 -7.13 3.50
N ASP A 1168 -46.50 -7.32 2.70
CA ASP A 1168 -45.35 -6.42 2.67
C ASP A 1168 -45.64 -5.09 1.94
N GLU A 1169 -44.70 -4.15 1.94
CA GLU A 1169 -44.92 -2.80 1.39
C GLU A 1169 -45.05 -2.80 -0.13
N LEU A 1170 -44.42 -3.76 -0.83
CA LEU A 1170 -44.45 -3.85 -2.28
C LEU A 1170 -45.70 -4.60 -2.77
N ASP A 1171 -46.15 -5.64 -2.05
CA ASP A 1171 -47.36 -6.41 -2.33
C ASP A 1171 -48.60 -5.51 -2.40
N ARG A 1172 -48.72 -4.53 -1.49
CA ARG A 1172 -49.84 -3.56 -1.54
C ARG A 1172 -49.81 -2.71 -2.79
N HIS A 1173 -48.64 -2.24 -3.21
CA HIS A 1173 -48.49 -1.45 -4.42
C HIS A 1173 -48.82 -2.28 -5.66
N VAL A 1174 -48.25 -3.47 -5.80
CA VAL A 1174 -48.52 -4.41 -6.90
C VAL A 1174 -50.01 -4.80 -6.94
N GLY A 1175 -50.63 -5.01 -5.78
CA GLY A 1175 -52.06 -5.26 -5.64
C GLY A 1175 -52.93 -4.12 -6.20
N ARG A 1176 -52.58 -2.86 -5.90
CA ARG A 1176 -53.27 -1.67 -6.47
C ARG A 1176 -53.16 -1.63 -8.00
N ILE A 1177 -51.97 -1.89 -8.54
CA ILE A 1177 -51.71 -1.87 -9.99
C ILE A 1177 -52.51 -2.96 -10.71
N ASN A 1178 -52.45 -4.20 -10.22
CA ASN A 1178 -53.15 -5.33 -10.82
C ASN A 1178 -54.67 -5.11 -10.82
N TRP A 1179 -55.20 -4.52 -9.74
CA TRP A 1179 -56.61 -4.17 -9.66
C TRP A 1179 -57.00 -3.12 -10.71
N LEU A 1180 -56.20 -2.06 -10.88
CA LEU A 1180 -56.49 -0.98 -11.85
C LEU A 1180 -56.32 -1.41 -13.30
N ARG A 1181 -55.37 -2.29 -13.60
CA ARG A 1181 -55.26 -2.89 -14.95
C ARG A 1181 -56.49 -3.73 -15.32
N THR A 1182 -57.12 -4.35 -14.32
CA THR A 1182 -58.36 -5.14 -14.49
C THR A 1182 -59.62 -4.26 -14.47
N ASN A 1183 -59.54 -3.05 -13.89
CA ASN A 1183 -60.65 -2.11 -13.73
C ASN A 1183 -60.27 -0.68 -14.16
N PRO A 1184 -59.84 -0.46 -15.43
CA PRO A 1184 -59.27 0.82 -15.88
C PRO A 1184 -60.30 1.97 -15.89
N SER A 1185 -61.60 1.67 -16.02
CA SER A 1185 -62.68 2.66 -15.99
C SER A 1185 -62.70 3.48 -14.69
N GLY A 1186 -62.17 2.94 -13.59
CA GLY A 1186 -61.98 3.66 -12.33
C GLY A 1186 -61.11 4.92 -12.46
N LEU A 1187 -60.20 4.99 -13.43
CA LEU A 1187 -59.30 6.13 -13.65
C LEU A 1187 -59.90 7.21 -14.58
N GLN A 1188 -60.93 6.87 -15.37
CA GLN A 1188 -61.47 7.71 -16.45
C GLN A 1188 -61.90 9.11 -15.96
N HIS A 1189 -62.52 9.17 -14.78
CA HIS A 1189 -63.01 10.42 -14.20
C HIS A 1189 -61.90 11.33 -13.66
N ILE A 1190 -60.67 10.81 -13.48
CA ILE A 1190 -59.49 11.60 -13.08
C ILE A 1190 -58.69 12.02 -14.31
N VAL A 1191 -58.39 11.09 -15.22
CA VAL A 1191 -57.48 11.34 -16.35
C VAL A 1191 -58.17 11.97 -17.57
N GLY A 1192 -59.50 11.92 -17.65
CA GLY A 1192 -60.28 12.59 -18.70
C GLY A 1192 -60.32 11.87 -20.06
N PHE A 1193 -59.82 10.63 -20.14
CA PHE A 1193 -59.87 9.76 -21.32
C PHE A 1193 -60.13 8.30 -20.91
N ASP A 1194 -60.49 7.44 -21.87
CA ASP A 1194 -60.64 5.99 -21.65
C ASP A 1194 -59.26 5.33 -21.47
N PRO A 1195 -58.90 4.84 -20.27
CA PRO A 1195 -57.57 4.34 -20.00
C PRO A 1195 -57.32 2.99 -20.67
N VAL A 1196 -56.18 2.85 -21.35
CA VAL A 1196 -55.74 1.58 -21.96
C VAL A 1196 -54.87 0.83 -20.94
N PRO A 1197 -55.20 -0.42 -20.55
CA PRO A 1197 -54.45 -1.17 -19.54
C PRO A 1197 -52.93 -1.26 -19.79
N ASP A 1198 -52.52 -1.39 -21.05
CA ASP A 1198 -51.11 -1.50 -21.45
C ASP A 1198 -50.31 -0.19 -21.26
N LEU A 1199 -51.00 0.95 -21.12
CA LEU A 1199 -50.40 2.26 -20.86
C LEU A 1199 -50.42 2.65 -19.36
N ILE A 1200 -50.91 1.75 -18.49
CA ILE A 1200 -50.88 1.91 -17.03
C ILE A 1200 -49.59 1.27 -16.50
N ASP A 1201 -48.67 2.11 -16.09
CA ASP A 1201 -47.36 1.72 -15.58
C ASP A 1201 -47.18 2.03 -14.08
N ASP A 1202 -46.22 1.36 -13.46
CA ASP A 1202 -45.93 1.43 -12.03
C ASP A 1202 -44.51 1.91 -11.74
N ARG A 1203 -44.32 2.61 -10.61
CA ARG A 1203 -42.99 3.04 -10.17
C ARG A 1203 -42.87 3.11 -8.66
N LEU A 1204 -41.72 2.66 -8.14
CA LEU A 1204 -41.35 2.86 -6.73
C LEU A 1204 -40.26 3.93 -6.64
N VAL A 1205 -40.66 5.16 -6.32
CA VAL A 1205 -39.77 6.30 -6.23
C VAL A 1205 -39.25 6.44 -4.80
N THR A 1206 -37.92 6.50 -4.66
CA THR A 1206 -37.24 6.65 -3.38
C THR A 1206 -36.37 7.90 -3.35
N ASN A 1207 -36.12 8.46 -2.17
CA ASN A 1207 -35.36 9.70 -2.02
C ASN A 1207 -33.85 9.55 -2.25
N THR A 1208 -33.34 8.33 -2.44
CA THR A 1208 -31.93 8.02 -2.59
C THR A 1208 -31.75 6.65 -3.27
N HIS A 1209 -30.52 6.26 -3.61
CA HIS A 1209 -30.24 4.88 -4.02
C HIS A 1209 -30.63 3.91 -2.89
N VAL A 1210 -31.18 2.75 -3.26
CA VAL A 1210 -31.63 1.72 -2.31
C VAL A 1210 -31.17 0.33 -2.78
N PRO A 1211 -30.91 -0.61 -1.86
CA PRO A 1211 -30.32 -1.91 -2.21
C PRO A 1211 -31.24 -2.76 -3.10
N MET A 1212 -32.56 -2.59 -2.98
CA MET A 1212 -33.55 -3.31 -3.79
C MET A 1212 -33.49 -3.00 -5.30
N MET A 1213 -32.82 -1.91 -5.72
CA MET A 1213 -32.56 -1.63 -7.14
C MET A 1213 -31.67 -2.67 -7.81
N TYR A 1214 -30.94 -3.46 -7.02
CA TYR A 1214 -30.00 -4.47 -7.51
C TYR A 1214 -30.57 -5.89 -7.38
N LEU A 1215 -31.83 -6.04 -6.97
CA LEU A 1215 -32.53 -7.31 -6.94
C LEU A 1215 -33.22 -7.55 -8.29
N THR A 1216 -32.99 -8.72 -8.87
CA THR A 1216 -33.62 -9.14 -10.14
C THR A 1216 -34.90 -9.94 -9.96
N THR A 1217 -35.26 -10.25 -8.71
CA THR A 1217 -36.37 -11.16 -8.35
C THR A 1217 -37.64 -10.45 -7.88
N LEU A 1218 -37.68 -9.11 -7.92
CA LEU A 1218 -38.82 -8.34 -7.46
C LEU A 1218 -39.96 -8.32 -8.50
N PRO A 1219 -41.24 -8.19 -8.06
CA PRO A 1219 -42.39 -8.10 -8.96
C PRO A 1219 -42.49 -6.78 -9.74
N ILE A 1220 -41.59 -5.83 -9.48
CA ILE A 1220 -41.41 -4.57 -10.22
C ILE A 1220 -40.01 -4.56 -10.84
N GLU A 1221 -39.88 -4.06 -12.07
CA GLU A 1221 -38.59 -4.01 -12.77
C GLU A 1221 -37.59 -3.07 -12.05
N ALA A 1222 -36.31 -3.46 -12.01
CA ALA A 1222 -35.27 -2.73 -11.28
C ALA A 1222 -35.07 -1.28 -11.76
N ASN A 1223 -35.28 -0.99 -13.04
CA ASN A 1223 -35.22 0.36 -13.64
C ASN A 1223 -36.37 1.29 -13.18
N LYS A 1224 -37.44 0.73 -12.60
CA LYS A 1224 -38.59 1.46 -12.03
C LYS A 1224 -38.46 1.71 -10.53
N ILE A 1225 -37.36 1.26 -9.92
CA ILE A 1225 -37.06 1.49 -8.50
C ILE A 1225 -35.92 2.49 -8.38
N GLY A 1226 -36.07 3.50 -7.53
CA GLY A 1226 -34.99 4.44 -7.21
C GLY A 1226 -35.40 5.91 -7.25
N PRO A 1227 -34.44 6.83 -7.18
CA PRO A 1227 -34.70 8.25 -7.37
C PRO A 1227 -35.29 8.53 -8.75
N LEU A 1228 -36.20 9.51 -8.82
CA LEU A 1228 -36.65 10.07 -10.10
C LEU A 1228 -35.42 10.72 -10.77
N ARG A 1229 -35.24 10.45 -12.07
CA ARG A 1229 -34.11 10.95 -12.87
C ARG A 1229 -34.51 12.20 -13.63
#